data_AF-A0A7I8W9A4-F1
#
_entry.id   AF-A0A7I8W9A4-F1
#
_cell.length_a   1.000
_cell.length_b   1.000
_cell.length_c   1.000
_cell.angle_alpha   90.00
_cell.angle_beta   90.00
_cell.angle_gamma   90.00
#
_symmetry.space_group_name_H-M   'P 1'
#
loop_
_entity.id
_entity.type
_entity.pdbx_description
1 polymer ?
#
loop_
_entity_poly.entity_id
_entity_poly.type
_entity_poly.pdbx_seq_one_letter_code
_entity_poly.pdbx_strand_id
1 'polypeptide(L)'
;MRCEVRPGPEYLMRKYTIYHGNIFTATQFYYGDVFCTHPLFSISAQGFLKISKKQMILIPGAYKGIYHLTKVSVTPFTDEVAKKLFEIVDRTCDEKRWQYSDWQRGKTIDIQSHLKYHNEILDFDCTHSFDFSLNELQLVRIEEEVRKHRVYRRLMLGEIHTDRNQRITHRPSAFQIELVPSDTHKCGICKMIAKSTTLNPPSLHYHIINTETNIPLKGEWFSERCESMSSSHFLTRRMILKDNQNWESYYHYYSDILCRDALYTITTSGTWKDNGPHKHMTGTRNLVFHAKQATLKVEDKRICNNLNSVAAPPCGIRGSWFVGKEQKLTESNGCPALGIVLPYTVHEIARINHNNRQVQLLFGARRTDLATEKEADYLPTSFQSPLAFCGHYIPRMIGRVGKGGEYEEEKTRVNKKDACINRLNIIFADSYFNKGEKGNKMKIVYFISFALFAAVYSTVDENLASHHILKIIPSSEDHLHFLRQLKDEADFWNDVGKVGQPVLLHVNPENEKILSEMLTQMEVPFSIDEETVEMKLKSFFKSHHASRTTENVKDYDFDRYLEYDEIEQWLVNTVAKCTNNLACSLVNIGKTYENRDMWVLKVGKTVPNEKKIWIDGGIHAREWVAPSTVIYTINELIDGYLNNDQDTLKIFEKYDFYFLPVVNPDGYVHSHSSPLERLWRKNRKPIAGSTCVGVDLNRNFNHMWGEFGCSLNPCSQTFCGTGPLSEIEAKNLNDYIMGLGGGSIFDVFITMHSYSQLWMSPWGYTVDIPEDHDDLIEAGNIAAAALFDVHGTVYTVGPASHILYTSSGTSRDWAKGIPKIKYVYTIELRDRGTHGFLLPPEQILPTGEETWAGLKAMFLHIIEKQGNKS
;
A
#
# COMPACT_ATOMS: atom_id res chain seq x y z
N MET A 1 -11.30 29.16 12.05
CA MET A 1 -11.79 29.98 10.92
C MET A 1 -10.73 31.03 10.62
N ARG A 2 -9.75 30.65 9.80
CA ARG A 2 -8.52 31.40 9.50
C ARG A 2 -8.08 31.12 8.06
N CYS A 3 -7.19 31.95 7.54
CA CYS A 3 -6.43 31.72 6.30
C CYS A 3 -5.70 30.37 6.38
N GLU A 4 -5.76 29.57 5.32
CA GLU A 4 -5.01 28.31 5.24
C GLU A 4 -3.55 28.64 4.97
N VAL A 5 -2.65 28.01 5.72
CA VAL A 5 -1.20 28.16 5.56
C VAL A 5 -0.66 26.83 5.09
N ARG A 6 -0.05 26.80 3.91
CA ARG A 6 0.58 25.63 3.31
C ARG A 6 2.11 25.73 3.39
N PRO A 7 2.82 24.61 3.22
CA PRO A 7 4.26 24.64 3.02
C PRO A 7 4.62 25.63 1.89
N GLY A 8 5.71 26.36 2.00
CA GLY A 8 6.20 27.27 0.95
C GLY A 8 5.76 28.73 1.11
N PRO A 9 5.70 29.23 2.35
CA PRO A 9 4.85 30.37 2.78
C PRO A 9 3.59 30.66 1.94
N GLU A 10 2.82 29.61 1.60
CA GLU A 10 1.62 29.77 0.79
C GLU A 10 0.40 30.07 1.67
N TYR A 11 -0.21 31.23 1.45
CA TYR A 11 -1.44 31.64 2.13
C TYR A 11 -2.59 31.52 1.15
N LEU A 12 -3.59 30.70 1.47
CA LEU A 12 -4.72 30.52 0.58
C LEU A 12 -6.08 30.34 1.25
N MET A 13 -7.10 30.49 0.43
CA MET A 13 -8.45 30.01 0.69
C MET A 13 -8.86 29.15 -0.49
N ARG A 14 -9.51 28.02 -0.24
CA ARG A 14 -9.91 27.09 -1.31
C ARG A 14 -11.36 26.67 -1.21
N LYS A 15 -11.94 26.38 -2.36
CA LYS A 15 -13.25 25.75 -2.49
C LYS A 15 -13.24 24.68 -3.57
N TYR A 16 -13.96 23.60 -3.29
CA TYR A 16 -14.20 22.50 -4.20
C TYR A 16 -15.69 22.37 -4.44
N THR A 17 -16.08 22.22 -5.69
CA THR A 17 -17.45 21.88 -6.07
C THR A 17 -17.39 20.58 -6.85
N ILE A 18 -18.09 19.55 -6.36
CA ILE A 18 -18.20 18.24 -7.00
C ILE A 18 -19.61 18.15 -7.57
N TYR A 19 -19.72 17.97 -8.88
CA TYR A 19 -20.96 17.86 -9.63
C TYR A 19 -21.36 16.38 -9.80
N HIS A 20 -22.61 16.14 -10.21
CA HIS A 20 -23.03 14.80 -10.62
C HIS A 20 -22.24 14.35 -11.85
N GLY A 21 -21.84 13.08 -11.89
CA GLY A 21 -21.04 12.53 -13.00
C GLY A 21 -19.52 12.65 -12.83
N ASN A 22 -19.01 12.75 -11.60
CA ASN A 22 -17.58 12.83 -11.27
C ASN A 22 -16.84 14.07 -11.78
N ILE A 23 -17.54 15.11 -12.23
CA ILE A 23 -16.91 16.37 -12.63
C ILE A 23 -16.66 17.21 -11.38
N PHE A 24 -15.52 17.87 -11.28
CA PHE A 24 -15.24 18.81 -10.21
C PHE A 24 -14.62 20.11 -10.71
N THR A 25 -14.83 21.17 -9.93
CA THR A 25 -14.11 22.43 -10.06
C THR A 25 -13.44 22.75 -8.73
N ALA A 26 -12.16 23.07 -8.76
CA ALA A 26 -11.39 23.54 -7.62
C ALA A 26 -10.95 24.99 -7.87
N THR A 27 -11.13 25.86 -6.89
CA THR A 27 -10.61 27.23 -6.95
C THR A 27 -9.77 27.50 -5.71
N GLN A 28 -8.52 27.90 -5.92
CA GLN A 28 -7.58 28.31 -4.89
C GLN A 28 -7.26 29.80 -5.06
N PHE A 29 -7.43 30.57 -4.00
CA PHE A 29 -7.10 32.00 -3.93
C PHE A 29 -5.80 32.17 -3.17
N TYR A 30 -4.77 32.73 -3.77
CA TYR A 30 -3.46 32.95 -3.16
C TYR A 30 -3.34 34.38 -2.63
N TYR A 31 -2.72 34.54 -1.46
CA TYR A 31 -2.57 35.81 -0.76
C TYR A 31 -1.11 36.10 -0.39
N GLY A 32 -0.78 37.38 -0.24
CA GLY A 32 0.54 37.85 0.18
C GLY A 32 0.75 37.85 1.69
N ASP A 33 -0.29 37.55 2.47
CA ASP A 33 -0.25 37.63 3.93
C ASP A 33 -1.03 36.48 4.61
N VAL A 34 -0.59 36.13 5.81
CA VAL A 34 -1.16 35.08 6.67
C VAL A 34 -2.59 35.35 7.15
N PHE A 35 -3.12 36.55 6.93
CA PHE A 35 -4.49 36.90 7.27
C PHE A 35 -5.43 36.80 6.07
N CYS A 36 -4.92 36.47 4.87
CA CYS A 36 -5.70 36.46 3.63
C CYS A 36 -6.40 37.81 3.38
N THR A 37 -5.67 38.92 3.55
CA THR A 37 -6.17 40.29 3.35
C THR A 37 -5.75 40.87 2.00
N HIS A 38 -4.60 40.45 1.47
CA HIS A 38 -3.97 40.92 0.24
C HIS A 38 -3.97 39.82 -0.83
N PRO A 39 -5.03 39.70 -1.65
CA PRO A 39 -5.12 38.66 -2.67
C PRO A 39 -4.15 38.93 -3.84
N LEU A 40 -3.42 37.91 -4.29
CA LEU A 40 -2.44 38.00 -5.37
C LEU A 40 -3.01 37.50 -6.71
N PHE A 41 -3.42 36.24 -6.76
CA PHE A 41 -4.02 35.60 -7.93
C PHE A 41 -4.91 34.43 -7.51
N SER A 42 -5.75 33.93 -8.43
CA SER A 42 -6.46 32.66 -8.24
C SER A 42 -6.07 31.65 -9.31
N ILE A 43 -6.04 30.37 -8.91
CA ILE A 43 -5.98 29.23 -9.82
C ILE A 43 -7.34 28.54 -9.78
N SER A 44 -7.93 28.32 -10.95
CA SER A 44 -9.15 27.55 -11.14
C SER A 44 -8.86 26.32 -11.98
N ALA A 45 -9.16 25.16 -11.43
CA ALA A 45 -8.99 23.88 -12.09
C ALA A 45 -10.33 23.20 -12.30
N GLN A 46 -10.49 22.55 -13.45
CA GLN A 46 -11.64 21.73 -13.79
C GLN A 46 -11.15 20.35 -14.19
N GLY A 47 -11.92 19.33 -13.86
CA GLY A 47 -11.53 17.96 -14.19
C GLY A 47 -12.53 16.92 -13.75
N PHE A 48 -12.08 15.67 -13.79
CA PHE A 48 -12.81 14.51 -13.31
C PHE A 48 -12.19 14.00 -12.02
N LEU A 49 -13.01 13.71 -11.01
CA LEU A 49 -12.63 13.11 -9.75
C LEU A 49 -13.46 11.85 -9.53
N LYS A 50 -12.81 10.69 -9.68
CA LYS A 50 -13.40 9.39 -9.37
C LYS A 50 -12.94 8.98 -7.97
N ILE A 51 -13.89 8.93 -7.04
CA ILE A 51 -13.64 8.42 -5.69
C ILE A 51 -13.93 6.91 -5.69
N SER A 52 -13.00 6.14 -5.15
CA SER A 52 -13.13 4.69 -4.96
C SER A 52 -14.37 4.38 -4.13
N LYS A 53 -15.11 3.33 -4.51
CA LYS A 53 -16.21 2.80 -3.68
C LYS A 53 -15.71 2.00 -2.48
N LYS A 54 -14.44 1.57 -2.51
CA LYS A 54 -13.77 0.81 -1.45
C LYS A 54 -12.88 1.74 -0.64
N GLN A 55 -12.95 1.64 0.69
CA GLN A 55 -12.07 2.39 1.59
C GLN A 55 -10.61 1.90 1.47
N MET A 56 -9.65 2.77 1.78
CA MET A 56 -8.24 2.43 1.80
C MET A 56 -7.89 1.62 3.04
N ILE A 57 -7.15 0.53 2.83
CA ILE A 57 -6.80 -0.45 3.87
C ILE A 57 -5.84 0.17 4.91
N LEU A 58 -4.85 0.95 4.46
CA LEU A 58 -3.82 1.53 5.32
C LEU A 58 -4.29 2.75 6.13
N ILE A 59 -5.42 3.36 5.75
CA ILE A 59 -5.96 4.58 6.36
C ILE A 59 -7.48 4.41 6.51
N PRO A 60 -7.96 3.81 7.62
CA PRO A 60 -9.37 3.49 7.82
C PRO A 60 -10.28 4.70 7.64
N GLY A 61 -11.40 4.53 6.94
CA GLY A 61 -12.35 5.61 6.62
C GLY A 61 -11.92 6.50 5.45
N ALA A 62 -10.70 6.37 4.93
CA ALA A 62 -10.27 7.06 3.73
C ALA A 62 -10.72 6.36 2.45
N TYR A 63 -10.83 7.09 1.37
CA TYR A 63 -11.15 6.62 0.03
C TYR A 63 -10.06 7.13 -0.92
N LYS A 64 -9.61 6.25 -1.81
CA LYS A 64 -8.68 6.64 -2.87
C LYS A 64 -9.43 7.48 -3.90
N GLY A 65 -8.93 8.66 -4.21
CA GLY A 65 -9.40 9.44 -5.35
C GLY A 65 -8.45 9.31 -6.53
N ILE A 66 -9.00 9.36 -7.74
CA ILE A 66 -8.24 9.49 -8.99
C ILE A 66 -8.78 10.75 -9.65
N TYR A 67 -7.91 11.72 -9.90
CA TYR A 67 -8.30 12.97 -10.54
C TYR A 67 -7.54 13.16 -11.86
N HIS A 68 -8.23 13.73 -12.85
CA HIS A 68 -7.65 14.17 -14.11
C HIS A 68 -8.06 15.61 -14.34
N LEU A 69 -7.08 16.50 -14.57
CA LEU A 69 -7.33 17.89 -14.90
C LEU A 69 -7.59 18.01 -16.40
N THR A 70 -8.65 18.72 -16.77
CA THR A 70 -8.98 19.00 -18.17
C THR A 70 -8.63 20.43 -18.55
N LYS A 71 -8.69 21.33 -17.57
CA LYS A 71 -8.45 22.76 -17.75
C LYS A 71 -7.94 23.37 -16.45
N VAL A 72 -6.85 24.13 -16.53
CA VAL A 72 -6.34 24.94 -15.42
C VAL A 72 -6.11 26.36 -15.90
N SER A 73 -6.63 27.32 -15.14
CA SER A 73 -6.55 28.73 -15.48
C SER A 73 -6.06 29.56 -14.29
N VAL A 74 -5.24 30.57 -14.59
CA VAL A 74 -4.70 31.54 -13.62
C VAL A 74 -5.34 32.90 -13.86
N THR A 75 -5.65 33.64 -12.80
CA THR A 75 -6.20 35.01 -12.91
C THR A 75 -5.48 35.94 -11.91
N PRO A 76 -4.67 36.90 -12.37
CA PRO A 76 -4.00 37.88 -11.50
C PRO A 76 -4.96 38.99 -11.04
N PHE A 77 -4.79 39.45 -9.80
CA PHE A 77 -5.62 40.53 -9.25
C PHE A 77 -5.03 41.94 -9.40
N THR A 78 -3.74 42.05 -9.72
CA THR A 78 -3.03 43.31 -9.99
C THR A 78 -2.10 43.16 -11.19
N ASP A 79 -1.75 44.27 -11.85
CA ASP A 79 -0.84 44.25 -13.00
C ASP A 79 0.59 43.87 -12.60
N GLU A 80 1.02 44.23 -11.38
CA GLU A 80 2.31 43.79 -10.83
C GLU A 80 2.37 42.26 -10.69
N VAL A 81 1.29 41.65 -10.20
CA VAL A 81 1.20 40.19 -10.12
C VAL A 81 1.12 39.58 -11.52
N ALA A 82 0.35 40.16 -12.43
CA ALA A 82 0.26 39.68 -13.82
C ALA A 82 1.65 39.61 -14.48
N LYS A 83 2.49 40.63 -14.29
CA LYS A 83 3.87 40.66 -14.76
C LYS A 83 4.72 39.54 -14.15
N LYS A 84 4.66 39.35 -12.83
CA LYS A 84 5.42 38.29 -12.15
C LYS A 84 5.02 36.89 -12.63
N LEU A 85 3.72 36.65 -12.84
CA LEU A 85 3.25 35.35 -13.33
C LEU A 85 3.67 35.10 -14.78
N PHE A 86 3.65 36.12 -15.64
CA PHE A 86 4.20 36.02 -16.99
C PHE A 86 5.69 35.67 -16.98
N GLU A 87 6.50 36.35 -16.17
CA GLU A 87 7.94 36.08 -16.05
C GLU A 87 8.22 34.63 -15.59
N ILE A 88 7.38 34.08 -14.73
CA ILE A 88 7.46 32.67 -14.31
C ILE A 88 7.22 31.74 -15.50
N VAL A 89 6.11 31.94 -16.22
CA VAL A 89 5.73 31.10 -17.37
C VAL A 89 6.74 31.22 -18.49
N ASP A 90 7.17 32.43 -18.84
CA ASP A 90 8.18 32.66 -19.86
C ASP A 90 9.51 31.97 -19.50
N ARG A 91 9.90 31.94 -18.23
CA ARG A 91 11.15 31.26 -17.85
C ARG A 91 11.04 29.74 -17.80
N THR A 92 9.88 29.20 -17.43
CA THR A 92 9.75 27.80 -16.98
C THR A 92 8.86 26.90 -17.82
N CYS A 93 7.97 27.47 -18.65
CA CYS A 93 7.20 26.67 -19.58
C CYS A 93 7.90 26.59 -20.94
N ASP A 94 8.06 25.37 -21.44
CA ASP A 94 8.72 25.10 -22.73
C ASP A 94 7.89 25.65 -23.90
N GLU A 95 6.56 25.70 -23.74
CA GLU A 95 5.64 26.25 -24.74
C GLU A 95 5.51 27.78 -24.62
N LYS A 96 6.09 28.50 -25.58
CA LYS A 96 6.01 29.96 -25.69
C LYS A 96 4.67 30.44 -26.28
N ARG A 97 3.57 30.14 -25.58
CA ARG A 97 2.20 30.38 -26.07
C ARG A 97 1.66 31.79 -25.85
N TRP A 98 2.10 32.47 -24.79
CA TRP A 98 1.58 33.79 -24.41
C TRP A 98 2.60 34.89 -24.62
N GLN A 99 2.12 36.07 -24.99
CA GLN A 99 2.91 37.30 -24.95
C GLN A 99 2.61 38.05 -23.65
N TYR A 100 3.49 38.96 -23.24
CA TYR A 100 3.24 39.78 -22.04
C TYR A 100 1.91 40.56 -22.13
N SER A 101 1.51 40.99 -23.34
CA SER A 101 0.22 41.64 -23.60
C SER A 101 -0.98 40.77 -23.24
N ASP A 102 -0.81 39.45 -23.16
CA ASP A 102 -1.86 38.54 -22.74
C ASP A 102 -2.13 38.59 -21.24
N TRP A 103 -1.15 39.00 -20.43
CA TRP A 103 -1.20 38.98 -18.97
C TRP A 103 -1.58 40.35 -18.42
N GLN A 104 -2.83 40.51 -18.02
CA GLN A 104 -3.38 41.75 -17.47
C GLN A 104 -4.23 41.46 -16.24
N ARG A 105 -4.37 42.44 -15.34
CA ARG A 105 -5.25 42.36 -14.19
C ARG A 105 -6.66 41.87 -14.58
N GLY A 106 -7.13 40.83 -13.92
CA GLY A 106 -8.47 40.27 -14.11
C GLY A 106 -8.65 39.46 -15.39
N LYS A 107 -7.63 39.33 -16.25
CA LYS A 107 -7.70 38.47 -17.43
C LYS A 107 -7.33 37.04 -17.04
N THR A 108 -8.24 36.09 -17.29
CA THR A 108 -8.00 34.67 -17.03
C THR A 108 -7.17 34.05 -18.15
N ILE A 109 -6.08 33.38 -17.78
CA ILE A 109 -5.14 32.73 -18.69
C ILE A 109 -5.21 31.22 -18.46
N ASP A 110 -5.53 30.47 -19.51
CA ASP A 110 -5.53 29.01 -19.46
C ASP A 110 -4.10 28.52 -19.57
N ILE A 111 -3.57 27.86 -18.54
CA ILE A 111 -2.18 27.34 -18.47
C ILE A 111 -2.11 25.82 -18.71
N GLN A 112 -3.26 25.15 -18.69
CA GLN A 112 -3.42 23.79 -19.18
C GLN A 112 -4.77 23.70 -19.86
N SER A 113 -4.82 23.09 -21.04
CA SER A 113 -6.08 22.83 -21.72
C SER A 113 -5.96 21.65 -22.66
N HIS A 114 -6.83 20.66 -22.47
CA HIS A 114 -7.04 19.58 -23.43
C HIS A 114 -8.21 19.95 -24.35
N LEU A 115 -7.92 20.61 -25.48
CA LEU A 115 -8.94 21.02 -26.44
C LEU A 115 -8.85 20.20 -27.73
N LYS A 116 -9.99 19.66 -28.17
CA LYS A 116 -10.15 19.09 -29.50
C LYS A 116 -10.60 20.23 -30.42
N TYR A 117 -9.70 20.76 -31.24
CA TYR A 117 -10.00 21.85 -32.18
C TYR A 117 -9.68 21.38 -33.60
N HIS A 118 -10.68 21.40 -34.49
CA HIS A 118 -10.52 20.98 -35.89
C HIS A 118 -9.77 19.64 -36.11
N ASN A 119 -10.15 18.59 -35.37
CA ASN A 119 -9.53 17.25 -35.45
C ASN A 119 -8.07 17.15 -34.99
N GLU A 120 -7.47 18.22 -34.47
CA GLU A 120 -6.20 18.17 -33.75
C GLU A 120 -6.45 18.23 -32.24
N ILE A 121 -5.73 17.39 -31.50
CA ILE A 121 -5.68 17.47 -30.04
C ILE A 121 -4.56 18.47 -29.72
N LEU A 122 -4.92 19.69 -29.35
CA LEU A 122 -3.98 20.61 -28.72
C LEU A 122 -3.93 20.24 -27.23
N ASP A 123 -2.87 19.51 -26.88
CA ASP A 123 -2.52 19.19 -25.51
C ASP A 123 -1.35 20.09 -25.10
N PHE A 124 -1.55 20.91 -24.07
CA PHE A 124 -0.49 21.69 -23.44
C PHE A 124 -0.68 21.75 -21.94
N ASP A 125 0.42 21.71 -21.20
CA ASP A 125 0.44 21.74 -19.75
C ASP A 125 1.63 22.56 -19.22
N CYS A 126 1.35 23.76 -18.71
CA CYS A 126 2.30 24.61 -17.99
C CYS A 126 2.00 24.65 -16.46
N THR A 127 1.30 23.66 -15.91
CA THR A 127 0.97 23.66 -14.47
C THR A 127 2.18 23.51 -13.57
N HIS A 128 3.25 22.86 -14.06
CA HIS A 128 4.53 22.73 -13.35
C HIS A 128 5.18 24.09 -13.08
N SER A 129 5.00 25.08 -13.96
CA SER A 129 5.50 26.46 -13.75
C SER A 129 4.96 27.10 -12.48
N PHE A 130 3.79 26.65 -12.00
CA PHE A 130 3.14 27.14 -10.79
C PHE A 130 3.21 26.14 -9.63
N ASP A 131 3.93 25.03 -9.79
CA ASP A 131 3.94 23.88 -8.86
C ASP A 131 2.53 23.41 -8.47
N PHE A 132 1.59 23.55 -9.41
CA PHE A 132 0.19 23.31 -9.15
C PHE A 132 -0.15 21.84 -9.38
N SER A 133 -0.62 21.17 -8.34
CA SER A 133 -1.23 19.84 -8.42
C SER A 133 -2.40 19.75 -7.45
N LEU A 134 -3.28 18.78 -7.68
CA LEU A 134 -4.36 18.43 -6.75
C LEU A 134 -4.16 17.01 -6.19
N ASN A 135 -2.90 16.63 -5.93
CA ASN A 135 -2.58 15.31 -5.36
C ASN A 135 -3.26 15.04 -4.01
N GLU A 136 -3.64 16.10 -3.29
CA GLU A 136 -4.54 16.04 -2.14
C GLU A 136 -5.89 15.35 -2.42
N LEU A 137 -6.38 15.34 -3.66
CA LEU A 137 -7.58 14.61 -4.06
C LEU A 137 -7.36 13.10 -4.18
N GLN A 138 -6.11 12.61 -4.11
CA GLN A 138 -5.81 11.17 -4.18
C GLN A 138 -6.18 10.43 -2.89
N LEU A 139 -6.32 11.15 -1.77
CA LEU A 139 -6.70 10.62 -0.48
C LEU A 139 -7.86 11.47 0.08
N VAL A 140 -9.07 10.92 0.06
CA VAL A 140 -10.30 11.65 0.42
C VAL A 140 -11.00 10.94 1.55
N ARG A 141 -11.45 11.67 2.58
CA ARG A 141 -12.31 11.11 3.63
C ARG A 141 -13.49 12.02 3.89
N ILE A 142 -14.68 11.43 3.97
CA ILE A 142 -15.90 12.13 4.36
C ILE A 142 -16.34 11.59 5.71
N GLU A 143 -16.52 12.48 6.67
CA GLU A 143 -17.10 12.15 7.97
C GLU A 143 -18.45 12.80 8.14
N GLU A 144 -19.40 12.03 8.65
CA GLU A 144 -20.71 12.49 9.07
C GLU A 144 -20.90 12.26 10.57
N GLU A 145 -21.13 13.33 11.31
CA GLU A 145 -21.38 13.28 12.76
C GLU A 145 -22.81 13.78 13.03
N VAL A 146 -23.63 12.97 13.70
CA VAL A 146 -24.99 13.37 14.10
C VAL A 146 -24.97 13.87 15.54
N ARG A 147 -25.17 15.17 15.76
CA ARG A 147 -25.34 15.76 17.10
C ARG A 147 -26.70 16.43 17.23
N LYS A 148 -27.49 16.02 18.23
CA LYS A 148 -28.80 16.63 18.57
C LYS A 148 -29.70 16.80 17.32
N HIS A 149 -29.85 15.74 16.53
CA HIS A 149 -30.64 15.72 15.28
C HIS A 149 -30.10 16.58 14.12
N ARG A 150 -28.83 16.98 14.15
CA ARG A 150 -28.17 17.69 13.05
C ARG A 150 -26.98 16.88 12.54
N VAL A 151 -26.87 16.77 11.22
CA VAL A 151 -25.73 16.11 10.54
C VAL A 151 -24.65 17.15 10.30
N TYR A 152 -23.44 16.88 10.78
CA TYR A 152 -22.24 17.67 10.53
C TYR A 152 -21.35 16.88 9.57
N ARG A 153 -21.14 17.39 8.36
CA ARG A 153 -20.26 16.76 7.36
C ARG A 153 -18.89 17.44 7.34
N ARG A 154 -17.83 16.67 7.17
CA ARG A 154 -16.45 17.16 7.00
C ARG A 154 -15.79 16.42 5.85
N LEU A 155 -15.02 17.13 5.04
CA LEU A 155 -14.25 16.59 3.93
C LEU A 155 -12.76 16.78 4.24
N MET A 156 -12.02 15.70 4.33
CA MET A 156 -10.57 15.71 4.50
C MET A 156 -9.91 15.30 3.18
N LEU A 157 -8.87 16.04 2.81
CA LEU A 157 -8.04 15.78 1.63
C LEU A 157 -6.62 15.43 2.07
N GLY A 158 -5.89 14.69 1.25
CA GLY A 158 -4.53 14.24 1.56
C GLY A 158 -3.54 15.38 1.77
N GLU A 159 -2.56 15.19 2.64
CA GLU A 159 -1.46 16.11 2.93
C GLU A 159 -0.68 16.56 1.69
N ILE A 160 0.10 17.64 1.85
CA ILE A 160 0.96 18.20 0.80
C ILE A 160 2.39 18.12 1.31
N HIS A 161 3.30 17.69 0.45
CA HIS A 161 4.71 17.58 0.80
C HIS A 161 5.33 18.93 1.20
N THR A 162 6.18 18.93 2.22
CA THR A 162 6.82 20.14 2.76
C THR A 162 7.91 20.69 1.84
N ASP A 163 8.63 19.81 1.14
CA ASP A 163 9.49 20.16 0.00
C ASP A 163 8.64 20.39 -1.26
N ARG A 164 8.78 21.57 -1.84
CA ARG A 164 8.06 22.04 -3.03
C ARG A 164 8.34 21.16 -4.26
N ASN A 165 9.59 20.73 -4.44
CA ASN A 165 10.02 19.96 -5.62
C ASN A 165 9.40 18.56 -5.67
N GLN A 166 8.93 18.05 -4.53
CA GLN A 166 8.37 16.69 -4.43
C GLN A 166 6.84 16.68 -4.49
N ARG A 167 6.15 17.83 -4.48
CA ARG A 167 4.68 17.88 -4.38
C ARG A 167 3.96 17.20 -5.54
N ILE A 168 4.51 17.33 -6.74
CA ILE A 168 3.92 16.79 -7.98
C ILE A 168 3.96 15.25 -7.98
N THR A 169 5.00 14.65 -7.40
CA THR A 169 5.17 13.19 -7.32
C THR A 169 4.70 12.60 -6.00
N HIS A 170 4.47 13.45 -4.98
CA HIS A 170 4.05 13.02 -3.65
C HIS A 170 2.66 12.40 -3.65
N ARG A 171 2.55 11.21 -3.03
CA ARG A 171 1.29 10.55 -2.72
C ARG A 171 0.97 10.75 -1.23
N PRO A 172 -0.16 11.39 -0.89
CA PRO A 172 -0.50 11.67 0.50
C PRO A 172 -0.69 10.40 1.34
N SER A 173 -0.16 10.42 2.56
CA SER A 173 -0.30 9.34 3.56
C SER A 173 -1.06 9.77 4.82
N ALA A 174 -1.25 11.08 5.00
CA ALA A 174 -2.07 11.67 6.05
C ALA A 174 -3.03 12.73 5.49
N PHE A 175 -3.83 13.35 6.35
CA PHE A 175 -4.84 14.34 5.95
C PHE A 175 -4.46 15.78 6.32
N GLN A 176 -4.85 16.71 5.45
CA GLN A 176 -4.89 18.14 5.75
C GLN A 176 -6.01 18.47 6.75
N ILE A 177 -6.07 19.74 7.17
CA ILE A 177 -7.20 20.28 7.89
C ILE A 177 -8.51 20.08 7.11
N GLU A 178 -9.59 19.82 7.84
CA GLU A 178 -10.89 19.54 7.27
C GLU A 178 -11.52 20.74 6.54
N LEU A 179 -12.13 20.45 5.39
CA LEU A 179 -13.07 21.31 4.70
C LEU A 179 -14.49 21.04 5.21
N VAL A 180 -15.32 22.07 5.19
CA VAL A 180 -16.72 22.00 5.64
C VAL A 180 -17.68 22.42 4.53
N PRO A 181 -18.90 21.86 4.48
CA PRO A 181 -19.93 22.29 3.54
C PRO A 181 -20.23 23.79 3.63
N SER A 182 -20.51 24.41 2.49
CA SER A 182 -20.81 25.85 2.39
C SER A 182 -22.08 26.27 3.12
N ASP A 183 -23.02 25.35 3.30
CA ASP A 183 -24.30 25.50 4.01
C ASP A 183 -24.20 25.25 5.52
N THR A 184 -22.99 24.96 6.04
CA THR A 184 -22.76 24.73 7.47
C THR A 184 -23.32 25.87 8.34
N HIS A 185 -24.20 25.50 9.26
CA HIS A 185 -24.89 26.45 10.14
C HIS A 185 -23.87 27.26 10.99
N LYS A 186 -23.98 28.60 10.92
CA LYS A 186 -23.09 29.59 11.59
C LYS A 186 -21.64 29.66 11.08
N CYS A 187 -21.35 29.20 9.85
CA CYS A 187 -20.06 29.50 9.21
C CYS A 187 -20.13 30.75 8.31
N GLY A 188 -19.74 31.93 8.83
CA GLY A 188 -19.72 33.18 8.05
C GLY A 188 -18.69 33.17 6.92
N ILE A 189 -17.49 32.64 7.17
CA ILE A 189 -16.40 32.56 6.18
C ILE A 189 -16.78 31.60 5.04
N CYS A 190 -17.38 30.45 5.34
CA CYS A 190 -17.77 29.47 4.32
C CYS A 190 -18.72 30.08 3.28
N LYS A 191 -19.68 30.90 3.73
CA LYS A 191 -20.60 31.63 2.83
C LYS A 191 -19.89 32.68 1.99
N MET A 192 -18.89 33.35 2.54
CA MET A 192 -18.08 34.33 1.81
C MET A 192 -17.24 33.65 0.72
N ILE A 193 -16.55 32.56 1.04
CA ILE A 193 -15.78 31.76 0.07
C ILE A 193 -16.72 31.16 -0.99
N ALA A 194 -17.87 30.64 -0.59
CA ALA A 194 -18.82 30.05 -1.55
C ALA A 194 -19.26 31.07 -2.61
N LYS A 195 -19.46 32.33 -2.22
CA LYS A 195 -19.85 33.44 -3.11
C LYS A 195 -18.70 34.08 -3.90
N SER A 196 -17.44 33.80 -3.57
CA SER A 196 -16.30 34.40 -4.28
C SER A 196 -16.18 33.85 -5.70
N THR A 197 -15.55 34.59 -6.60
CA THR A 197 -15.26 34.16 -7.97
C THR A 197 -13.78 34.34 -8.28
N THR A 198 -13.29 33.76 -9.38
CA THR A 198 -11.89 33.94 -9.83
C THR A 198 -11.52 35.40 -10.10
N LEU A 199 -12.50 36.31 -10.21
CA LEU A 199 -12.31 37.75 -10.35
C LEU A 199 -12.51 38.51 -9.03
N ASN A 200 -13.31 37.94 -8.10
CA ASN A 200 -13.67 38.56 -6.83
C ASN A 200 -13.25 37.63 -5.67
N PRO A 201 -11.98 37.69 -5.22
CA PRO A 201 -11.46 36.83 -4.16
C PRO A 201 -12.09 37.18 -2.80
N PRO A 202 -12.25 36.20 -1.89
CA PRO A 202 -12.66 36.49 -0.53
C PRO A 202 -11.55 37.29 0.20
N SER A 203 -11.90 38.22 1.09
CA SER A 203 -10.90 38.93 1.90
C SER A 203 -11.37 38.96 3.35
N LEU A 204 -10.53 38.43 4.24
CA LEU A 204 -10.82 38.37 5.66
C LEU A 204 -10.48 39.72 6.29
N HIS A 205 -11.47 40.56 6.53
CA HIS A 205 -11.30 41.78 7.30
C HIS A 205 -11.13 41.42 8.77
N TYR A 206 -9.88 41.24 9.20
CA TYR A 206 -9.54 41.04 10.60
C TYR A 206 -9.27 42.41 11.23
N HIS A 207 -9.98 42.76 12.30
CA HIS A 207 -9.48 43.80 13.19
C HIS A 207 -8.24 43.24 13.89
N ILE A 208 -7.07 43.59 13.36
CA ILE A 208 -5.81 43.37 14.06
C ILE A 208 -5.90 44.23 15.32
N ILE A 209 -6.30 43.62 16.44
CA ILE A 209 -5.88 44.14 17.73
C ILE A 209 -4.39 43.85 17.75
N ASN A 210 -3.63 44.83 17.27
CA ASN A 210 -2.17 44.81 17.24
C ASN A 210 -1.69 45.08 18.66
N THR A 211 -2.11 44.22 19.58
CA THR A 211 -1.45 44.12 20.86
C THR A 211 -0.42 43.03 20.67
N GLU A 212 0.83 43.43 20.49
CA GLU A 212 1.97 42.73 21.08
C GLU A 212 1.73 42.60 22.60
N THR A 213 0.69 41.89 23.02
CA THR A 213 0.53 41.52 24.41
C THR A 213 1.63 40.51 24.67
N ASN A 214 2.47 40.81 25.67
CA ASN A 214 3.42 39.92 26.33
C ASN A 214 2.74 38.62 26.78
N ILE A 215 2.32 37.78 25.85
CA ILE A 215 1.75 36.47 26.14
C ILE A 215 2.96 35.58 26.43
N PRO A 216 3.12 35.12 27.69
CA PRO A 216 4.29 34.35 28.04
C PRO A 216 4.24 33.01 27.30
N LEU A 217 5.35 32.64 26.64
CA LEU A 217 5.58 31.27 26.15
C LEU A 217 5.42 30.24 27.28
N LYS A 218 5.69 30.68 28.52
CA LYS A 218 5.63 29.87 29.72
C LYS A 218 4.19 29.50 30.08
N GLY A 219 3.99 28.23 30.43
CA GLY A 219 2.71 27.65 30.85
C GLY A 219 2.44 26.31 30.17
N GLU A 220 1.20 25.84 30.27
CA GLU A 220 0.78 24.54 29.73
C GLU A 220 0.03 24.70 28.40
N TRP A 221 0.46 23.94 27.41
CA TRP A 221 0.01 23.93 26.02
C TRP A 221 -0.48 22.53 25.63
N PHE A 222 -1.57 22.43 24.89
CA PHE A 222 -2.19 21.14 24.56
C PHE A 222 -2.71 21.09 23.14
N SER A 223 -2.72 19.90 22.53
CA SER A 223 -3.44 19.66 21.28
C SER A 223 -4.93 19.94 21.45
N GLU A 224 -5.50 20.68 20.51
CA GLU A 224 -6.95 20.96 20.52
C GLU A 224 -7.79 19.74 20.12
N ARG A 225 -7.17 18.75 19.48
CA ARG A 225 -7.78 17.55 18.92
C ARG A 225 -6.71 16.46 18.71
N CYS A 226 -7.17 15.25 18.41
CA CYS A 226 -6.34 14.15 17.94
C CYS A 226 -5.67 14.57 16.60
N GLU A 227 -4.33 14.52 16.55
CA GLU A 227 -3.53 14.95 15.40
C GLU A 227 -3.15 13.75 14.53
N SER A 228 -3.25 13.88 13.21
CA SER A 228 -2.82 12.85 12.26
C SER A 228 -1.31 12.94 12.03
N MET A 229 -0.63 11.79 11.97
CA MET A 229 0.81 11.69 11.67
C MET A 229 1.09 10.95 10.37
N SER A 230 2.27 11.22 9.79
CA SER A 230 2.83 10.55 8.61
C SER A 230 3.36 9.15 8.95
N SER A 231 2.48 8.24 9.36
CA SER A 231 2.75 6.79 9.56
C SER A 231 1.50 6.01 9.98
N SER A 232 0.31 6.49 9.64
CA SER A 232 -0.99 5.91 10.05
C SER A 232 -1.24 5.86 11.57
N HIS A 233 -0.47 6.61 12.36
CA HIS A 233 -0.69 6.79 13.79
C HIS A 233 -1.36 8.15 14.07
N PHE A 234 -2.06 8.24 15.20
CA PHE A 234 -2.61 9.49 15.71
C PHE A 234 -1.92 9.87 17.00
N LEU A 235 -1.83 11.17 17.30
CA LEU A 235 -1.22 11.61 18.55
C LEU A 235 -1.93 12.79 19.20
N THR A 236 -1.74 12.92 20.51
CA THR A 236 -1.99 14.16 21.24
C THR A 236 -0.73 14.61 21.97
N ARG A 237 -0.58 15.93 22.10
CA ARG A 237 0.57 16.59 22.70
C ARG A 237 0.12 17.42 23.89
N ARG A 238 0.90 17.32 24.96
CA ARG A 238 0.87 18.24 26.09
C ARG A 238 2.29 18.74 26.31
N MET A 239 2.47 20.04 26.41
CA MET A 239 3.78 20.66 26.63
C MET A 239 3.70 21.67 27.76
N ILE A 240 4.69 21.66 28.64
CA ILE A 240 4.77 22.49 29.82
C ILE A 240 6.09 23.24 29.77
N LEU A 241 6.03 24.56 29.62
CA LEU A 241 7.19 25.46 29.64
C LEU A 241 7.24 26.16 31.01
N LYS A 242 8.24 25.83 31.84
CA LYS A 242 8.37 26.31 33.23
C LYS A 242 9.22 27.58 33.31
N ASP A 243 9.10 28.32 34.43
CA ASP A 243 9.79 29.60 34.66
C ASP A 243 11.32 29.49 34.73
N ASN A 244 11.82 28.35 35.21
CA ASN A 244 13.23 28.05 35.39
C ASN A 244 13.92 27.48 34.13
N GLN A 245 13.41 27.82 32.94
CA GLN A 245 13.89 27.29 31.66
C GLN A 245 13.83 25.76 31.54
N ASN A 246 13.08 25.08 32.41
CA ASN A 246 12.79 23.66 32.24
C ASN A 246 11.53 23.48 31.38
N TRP A 247 11.48 22.39 30.65
CA TRP A 247 10.29 21.98 29.92
C TRP A 247 10.02 20.50 30.11
N GLU A 248 8.76 20.14 29.90
CA GLU A 248 8.26 18.78 29.96
C GLU A 248 7.21 18.62 28.87
N SER A 249 7.16 17.46 28.23
CA SER A 249 6.16 17.16 27.21
C SER A 249 5.71 15.72 27.30
N TYR A 250 4.47 15.50 26.87
CA TYR A 250 3.83 14.20 26.80
C TYR A 250 3.26 14.07 25.39
N TYR A 251 3.70 13.01 24.70
CA TYR A 251 3.19 12.61 23.39
C TYR A 251 2.47 11.28 23.57
N HIS A 252 1.15 11.29 23.45
CA HIS A 252 0.33 10.08 23.51
C HIS A 252 0.03 9.61 22.09
N TYR A 253 0.37 8.37 21.76
CA TYR A 253 0.16 7.78 20.44
C TYR A 253 -1.01 6.79 20.47
N TYR A 254 -1.78 6.77 19.40
CA TYR A 254 -3.02 6.00 19.26
C TYR A 254 -3.12 5.34 17.88
N SER A 255 -3.85 4.23 17.80
CA SER A 255 -4.15 3.56 16.54
C SER A 255 -5.38 4.12 15.81
N ASP A 256 -6.17 4.98 16.45
CA ASP A 256 -7.42 5.51 15.90
C ASP A 256 -7.52 7.05 15.95
N ILE A 257 -8.28 7.64 15.01
CA ILE A 257 -8.45 9.09 14.83
C ILE A 257 -9.18 9.79 15.98
N LEU A 258 -9.86 9.02 16.83
CA LEU A 258 -10.55 9.56 18.01
C LEU A 258 -9.65 9.49 19.25
N CYS A 259 -8.42 8.99 19.11
CA CYS A 259 -7.45 8.83 20.18
C CYS A 259 -8.03 8.00 21.35
N ARG A 260 -8.66 6.86 21.04
CA ARG A 260 -9.28 5.92 21.98
C ARG A 260 -8.36 4.76 22.33
N ASP A 261 -7.68 4.22 21.33
CA ASP A 261 -6.87 3.02 21.42
C ASP A 261 -5.40 3.43 21.59
N ALA A 262 -4.98 3.59 22.84
CA ALA A 262 -3.64 4.04 23.19
C ALA A 262 -2.59 2.96 22.89
N LEU A 263 -1.50 3.35 22.23
CA LEU A 263 -0.39 2.47 21.88
C LEU A 263 0.77 2.63 22.86
N TYR A 264 1.26 3.85 23.01
CA TYR A 264 2.33 4.20 23.95
C TYR A 264 2.34 5.71 24.20
N THR A 265 2.96 6.10 25.31
CA THR A 265 3.19 7.49 25.70
C THR A 265 4.68 7.74 25.84
N ILE A 266 5.17 8.79 25.20
CA ILE A 266 6.54 9.29 25.37
C ILE A 266 6.47 10.56 26.21
N THR A 267 7.17 10.57 27.34
CA THR A 267 7.38 11.78 28.13
C THR A 267 8.82 12.23 27.95
N THR A 268 9.06 13.49 27.63
CA THR A 268 10.42 14.04 27.54
C THR A 268 10.55 15.31 28.38
N SER A 269 11.72 15.52 28.98
CA SER A 269 11.99 16.71 29.77
C SER A 269 13.44 17.18 29.61
N GLY A 270 13.65 18.46 29.87
CA GLY A 270 14.97 19.07 29.79
C GLY A 270 14.93 20.58 29.93
N THR A 271 15.86 21.27 29.26
CA THR A 271 15.98 22.73 29.31
C THR A 271 15.65 23.36 27.96
N TRP A 272 15.04 24.54 27.95
CA TRP A 272 14.70 25.27 26.73
C TRP A 272 15.18 26.71 26.78
N LYS A 273 15.48 27.28 25.61
CA LYS A 273 15.93 28.66 25.47
C LYS A 273 15.19 29.35 24.33
N ASP A 274 14.81 30.60 24.57
CA ASP A 274 14.29 31.51 23.56
C ASP A 274 15.43 32.38 23.03
N ASN A 275 15.82 32.15 21.79
CA ASN A 275 16.89 32.88 21.10
C ASN A 275 16.37 34.15 20.40
N GLY A 276 15.14 34.58 20.71
CA GLY A 276 14.57 35.82 20.17
C GLY A 276 13.91 35.63 18.80
N PRO A 277 13.53 36.75 18.15
CA PRO A 277 12.79 36.72 16.88
C PRO A 277 13.62 36.13 15.73
N HIS A 278 12.95 35.48 14.79
CA HIS A 278 13.58 34.92 13.60
C HIS A 278 13.93 36.01 12.58
N LYS A 279 15.13 35.94 11.98
CA LYS A 279 15.65 36.98 11.07
C LYS A 279 14.83 37.15 9.78
N HIS A 280 14.30 36.05 9.25
CA HIS A 280 13.61 36.04 7.94
C HIS A 280 12.10 35.80 8.01
N MET A 281 11.55 35.49 9.21
CA MET A 281 10.15 35.14 9.37
C MET A 281 9.50 36.01 10.44
N THR A 282 8.85 37.08 9.99
CA THR A 282 8.22 38.08 10.85
C THR A 282 7.19 37.44 11.78
N GLY A 283 7.26 37.80 13.07
CA GLY A 283 6.34 37.30 14.11
C GLY A 283 6.65 35.88 14.63
N THR A 284 7.79 35.30 14.26
CA THR A 284 8.25 33.99 14.76
C THR A 284 9.49 34.12 15.65
N ARG A 285 9.74 33.13 16.48
CA ARG A 285 10.85 33.07 17.45
C ARG A 285 11.63 31.78 17.30
N ASN A 286 12.92 31.85 17.60
CA ASN A 286 13.81 30.71 17.63
C ASN A 286 13.81 30.09 19.03
N LEU A 287 13.29 28.87 19.16
CA LEU A 287 13.33 28.10 20.40
C LEU A 287 14.32 26.96 20.27
N VAL A 288 15.10 26.71 21.31
CA VAL A 288 16.04 25.58 21.38
C VAL A 288 15.64 24.72 22.55
N PHE A 289 15.34 23.45 22.29
CA PHE A 289 14.98 22.45 23.30
C PHE A 289 16.12 21.46 23.45
N HIS A 290 16.71 21.42 24.63
CA HIS A 290 17.67 20.39 25.02
C HIS A 290 16.93 19.34 25.85
N ALA A 291 16.68 18.17 25.26
CA ALA A 291 16.08 17.04 25.96
C ALA A 291 17.16 16.27 26.74
N LYS A 292 16.96 16.11 28.04
CA LYS A 292 17.90 15.44 28.95
C LYS A 292 17.39 14.08 29.39
N GLN A 293 16.08 13.93 29.52
CA GLN A 293 15.44 12.71 30.00
C GLN A 293 14.25 12.38 29.12
N ALA A 294 14.01 11.09 28.92
CA ALA A 294 12.75 10.60 28.40
C ALA A 294 12.31 9.35 29.15
N THR A 295 11.00 9.16 29.22
CA THR A 295 10.37 7.92 29.64
C THR A 295 9.41 7.45 28.57
N LEU A 296 9.20 6.14 28.54
CA LEU A 296 8.24 5.49 27.65
C LEU A 296 7.32 4.62 28.50
N LYS A 297 6.01 4.74 28.26
CA LYS A 297 4.98 3.89 28.83
C LYS A 297 4.25 3.21 27.69
N VAL A 298 4.31 1.89 27.63
CA VAL A 298 3.69 1.12 26.54
C VAL A 298 2.33 0.60 27.00
N GLU A 299 1.28 0.89 26.24
CA GLU A 299 -0.10 0.44 26.53
C GLU A 299 -0.51 -0.75 25.64
N ASP A 300 0.15 -0.93 24.49
CA ASP A 300 -0.08 -2.05 23.58
C ASP A 300 0.86 -3.24 23.86
N LYS A 301 0.27 -4.43 24.01
CA LYS A 301 0.99 -5.67 24.35
C LYS A 301 1.99 -6.11 23.27
N ARG A 302 1.71 -5.86 21.99
CA ARG A 302 2.60 -6.22 20.87
C ARG A 302 3.85 -5.35 20.89
N ILE A 303 3.68 -4.04 21.10
CA ILE A 303 4.80 -3.11 21.24
C ILE A 303 5.65 -3.49 22.44
N CYS A 304 5.02 -3.86 23.56
CA CYS A 304 5.72 -4.30 24.77
C CYS A 304 6.56 -5.57 24.52
N ASN A 305 6.01 -6.55 23.80
CA ASN A 305 6.74 -7.78 23.44
C ASN A 305 7.92 -7.49 22.50
N ASN A 306 7.72 -6.61 21.52
CA ASN A 306 8.78 -6.22 20.58
C ASN A 306 9.94 -5.51 21.29
N LEU A 307 9.67 -4.64 22.27
CA LEU A 307 10.73 -3.97 23.05
C LEU A 307 11.50 -4.90 23.98
N ASN A 308 10.89 -6.02 24.38
CA ASN A 308 11.58 -7.07 25.16
C ASN A 308 12.39 -8.05 24.29
N SER A 309 12.26 -7.99 22.96
CA SER A 309 12.99 -8.87 22.06
C SER A 309 14.51 -8.63 22.12
N VAL A 310 15.28 -9.71 22.10
CA VAL A 310 16.76 -9.70 22.12
C VAL A 310 17.34 -8.96 20.90
N ALA A 311 16.57 -8.88 19.80
CA ALA A 311 16.95 -8.21 18.56
C ALA A 311 16.66 -6.69 18.53
N ALA A 312 16.02 -6.12 19.56
CA ALA A 312 15.67 -4.70 19.56
C ALA A 312 16.91 -3.80 19.80
N PRO A 313 17.03 -2.66 19.07
CA PRO A 313 17.95 -1.59 19.41
C PRO A 313 17.80 -1.19 20.90
N PRO A 314 18.85 -0.67 21.56
CA PRO A 314 18.76 -0.29 22.97
C PRO A 314 17.59 0.67 23.21
N CYS A 315 16.62 0.24 24.01
CA CYS A 315 15.42 1.01 24.33
C CYS A 315 15.02 0.65 25.76
N GLY A 316 15.52 1.42 26.74
CA GLY A 316 15.41 1.12 28.16
C GLY A 316 16.15 -0.14 28.59
N ILE A 317 15.74 -0.70 29.72
CA ILE A 317 16.33 -1.92 30.28
C ILE A 317 15.68 -3.13 29.58
N ARG A 318 16.48 -3.90 28.85
CA ARG A 318 15.99 -5.09 28.11
C ARG A 318 15.32 -6.10 29.04
N GLY A 319 14.23 -6.72 28.56
CA GLY A 319 13.50 -7.76 29.28
C GLY A 319 12.64 -7.25 30.46
N SER A 320 12.56 -5.93 30.66
CA SER A 320 11.84 -5.34 31.79
C SER A 320 10.53 -4.65 31.40
N TRP A 321 10.17 -4.61 30.11
CA TRP A 321 8.97 -3.92 29.62
C TRP A 321 7.70 -4.67 30.01
N PHE A 322 6.72 -3.95 30.57
CA PHE A 322 5.40 -4.45 30.90
C PHE A 322 4.35 -3.44 30.45
N VAL A 323 3.20 -3.92 29.99
CA VAL A 323 2.06 -3.08 29.61
C VAL A 323 1.65 -2.20 30.80
N GLY A 324 1.46 -0.92 30.54
CA GLY A 324 1.09 0.09 31.53
C GLY A 324 2.22 0.54 32.45
N LYS A 325 3.43 -0.06 32.37
CA LYS A 325 4.57 0.32 33.21
C LYS A 325 5.49 1.28 32.49
N GLU A 326 5.74 2.43 33.11
CA GLU A 326 6.66 3.44 32.58
C GLU A 326 8.11 3.07 32.88
N GLN A 327 9.01 3.34 31.92
CA GLN A 327 10.46 3.19 32.10
C GLN A 327 11.24 4.40 31.62
N LYS A 328 12.39 4.62 32.23
CA LYS A 328 13.36 5.63 31.80
C LYS A 328 14.19 5.13 30.64
N LEU A 329 14.34 5.98 29.63
CA LEU A 329 15.19 5.74 28.46
C LEU A 329 16.57 6.39 28.59
N THR A 330 16.80 7.17 29.66
CA THR A 330 18.05 7.92 29.85
C THR A 330 19.26 6.99 30.00
N GLU A 331 19.09 5.85 30.68
CA GLU A 331 20.17 4.88 30.94
C GLU A 331 20.59 4.11 29.67
N SER A 332 19.72 4.08 28.65
CA SER A 332 19.96 3.42 27.35
C SER A 332 20.31 4.38 26.22
N ASN A 333 20.61 5.65 26.51
CA ASN A 333 20.80 6.72 25.51
C ASN A 333 19.62 6.90 24.54
N GLY A 334 18.40 6.62 25.00
CA GLY A 334 17.17 6.74 24.21
C GLY A 334 16.57 5.40 23.77
N CYS A 335 15.79 5.45 22.70
CA CYS A 335 15.11 4.34 22.05
C CYS A 335 15.11 4.56 20.53
N PRO A 336 16.19 4.20 19.81
CA PRO A 336 16.30 4.42 18.37
C PRO A 336 15.20 3.72 17.56
N ALA A 337 14.67 2.59 18.06
CA ALA A 337 13.54 1.88 17.46
C ALA A 337 12.27 2.76 17.35
N LEU A 338 12.13 3.77 18.21
CA LEU A 338 11.04 4.76 18.19
C LEU A 338 11.53 6.15 17.75
N GLY A 339 12.74 6.24 17.17
CA GLY A 339 13.34 7.51 16.75
C GLY A 339 13.76 8.43 17.89
N ILE A 340 13.89 7.92 19.12
CA ILE A 340 14.28 8.70 20.30
C ILE A 340 15.78 8.52 20.53
N VAL A 341 16.56 9.59 20.49
CA VAL A 341 17.98 9.59 20.83
C VAL A 341 18.18 10.55 21.99
N LEU A 342 18.91 10.19 23.05
CA LEU A 342 19.18 11.06 24.20
C LEU A 342 20.68 11.14 24.52
N PRO A 343 21.18 12.31 24.98
CA PRO A 343 20.52 13.62 24.94
C PRO A 343 20.45 14.15 23.50
N TYR A 344 19.45 14.98 23.19
CA TYR A 344 19.35 15.63 21.89
C TYR A 344 18.95 17.10 22.02
N THR A 345 19.29 17.88 20.99
CA THR A 345 18.93 19.30 20.89
C THR A 345 18.10 19.50 19.64
N VAL A 346 16.91 20.06 19.79
CA VAL A 346 16.03 20.43 18.67
C VAL A 346 15.97 21.94 18.57
N HIS A 347 16.14 22.43 17.35
CA HIS A 347 15.91 23.81 16.98
C HIS A 347 14.50 23.93 16.40
N GLU A 348 13.63 24.68 17.06
CA GLU A 348 12.24 24.85 16.65
C GLU A 348 11.97 26.33 16.34
N ILE A 349 11.21 26.57 15.28
CA ILE A 349 10.65 27.89 15.02
C ILE A 349 9.24 27.91 15.58
N ALA A 350 8.96 28.87 16.46
CA ALA A 350 7.67 28.98 17.11
C ALA A 350 6.99 30.30 16.80
N ARG A 351 5.66 30.25 16.65
CA ARG A 351 4.81 31.43 16.49
C ARG A 351 3.68 31.40 17.49
N ILE A 352 3.46 32.53 18.17
CA ILE A 352 2.29 32.72 19.02
C ILE A 352 1.24 33.47 18.20
N ASN A 353 0.05 32.90 18.14
CA ASN A 353 -1.10 33.52 17.49
C ASN A 353 -2.21 33.73 18.51
N HIS A 354 -2.93 34.84 18.36
CA HIS A 354 -4.14 35.12 19.11
C HIS A 354 -5.37 34.95 18.22
N ASN A 355 -6.42 34.34 18.74
CA ASN A 355 -7.75 34.43 18.16
C ASN A 355 -8.75 34.90 19.21
N ASN A 356 -9.96 35.27 18.77
CA ASN A 356 -11.03 35.79 19.64
C ASN A 356 -11.52 34.81 20.75
N ARG A 357 -10.93 33.61 20.89
CA ARG A 357 -11.31 32.58 21.88
C ARG A 357 -10.14 32.01 22.69
N GLN A 358 -8.91 31.95 22.15
CA GLN A 358 -7.75 31.36 22.83
C GLN A 358 -6.42 31.77 22.18
N VAL A 359 -5.35 31.71 22.98
CA VAL A 359 -3.95 31.82 22.54
C VAL A 359 -3.48 30.47 21.99
N GLN A 360 -2.73 30.49 20.90
CA GLN A 360 -2.14 29.31 20.29
C GLN A 360 -0.63 29.43 20.08
N LEU A 361 0.07 28.31 20.26
CA LEU A 361 1.48 28.12 19.95
C LEU A 361 1.60 27.19 18.74
N LEU A 362 2.36 27.61 17.73
CA LEU A 362 2.60 26.84 16.51
C LEU A 362 4.10 26.59 16.38
N PHE A 363 4.48 25.34 16.14
CA PHE A 363 5.85 24.93 15.83
C PHE A 363 6.04 24.72 14.34
N GLY A 364 7.25 24.88 13.82
CA GLY A 364 7.58 24.61 12.42
C GLY A 364 7.28 23.16 12.05
N ALA A 365 6.74 22.93 10.84
CA ALA A 365 6.45 21.58 10.34
C ALA A 365 7.75 20.80 10.11
N ARG A 366 7.73 19.51 10.47
CA ARG A 366 8.86 18.60 10.26
C ARG A 366 8.82 17.98 8.87
N ARG A 367 9.98 17.57 8.36
CA ARG A 367 10.11 16.85 7.09
C ARG A 367 9.41 15.49 7.16
N THR A 368 8.78 15.10 6.06
CA THR A 368 8.10 13.80 5.87
C THR A 368 9.06 12.67 5.49
N ASP A 369 10.27 12.99 5.04
CA ASP A 369 11.35 12.06 4.73
C ASP A 369 12.34 11.94 5.89
N LEU A 370 12.44 10.73 6.46
CA LEU A 370 13.33 10.39 7.59
C LEU A 370 14.83 10.34 7.21
N ALA A 371 15.24 10.93 6.08
CA ALA A 371 16.61 10.87 5.58
C ALA A 371 17.44 12.07 6.05
N THR A 372 18.30 11.80 7.03
CA THR A 372 19.72 12.22 7.06
C THR A 372 20.04 13.62 6.52
N GLU A 373 19.98 14.65 7.37
CA GLU A 373 20.95 15.76 7.41
C GLU A 373 20.63 16.72 8.58
N LYS A 374 21.61 17.52 9.01
CA LYS A 374 21.53 18.39 10.20
C LYS A 374 20.29 19.30 10.13
N GLU A 375 19.30 19.07 11.01
CA GLU A 375 18.07 19.86 11.16
C GLU A 375 18.29 21.37 11.35
N ALA A 376 19.49 21.79 11.77
CA ALA A 376 19.79 23.18 12.13
C ALA A 376 19.82 24.17 10.94
N ASP A 377 20.03 23.71 9.70
CA ASP A 377 20.13 24.58 8.52
C ASP A 377 18.82 24.64 7.70
N TYR A 378 17.79 23.89 8.11
CA TYR A 378 16.51 23.83 7.40
C TYR A 378 15.48 24.80 7.99
N LEU A 379 14.93 25.67 7.14
CA LEU A 379 13.80 26.52 7.49
C LEU A 379 12.49 25.77 7.24
N PRO A 380 11.68 25.47 8.27
CA PRO A 380 10.37 24.88 8.08
C PRO A 380 9.53 25.78 7.17
N THR A 381 8.97 25.19 6.11
CA THR A 381 8.19 25.92 5.11
C THR A 381 6.72 26.06 5.53
N SER A 382 6.28 25.43 6.63
CA SER A 382 4.93 25.48 7.24
C SER A 382 4.97 25.29 8.77
N PHE A 383 3.79 25.25 9.42
CA PHE A 383 3.64 25.00 10.86
C PHE A 383 2.80 23.74 11.14
N GLN A 384 3.09 23.06 12.25
CA GLN A 384 2.32 21.96 12.81
C GLN A 384 0.94 22.42 13.31
N SER A 385 0.06 21.46 13.63
CA SER A 385 -1.22 21.76 14.30
C SER A 385 -0.99 22.60 15.56
N PRO A 386 -1.86 23.58 15.86
CA PRO A 386 -1.66 24.52 16.96
C PRO A 386 -1.89 23.85 18.33
N LEU A 387 -1.08 24.25 19.31
CA LEU A 387 -1.33 23.95 20.73
C LEU A 387 -2.05 25.13 21.39
N ALA A 388 -3.09 24.86 22.17
CA ALA A 388 -3.84 25.88 22.91
C ALA A 388 -3.25 26.14 24.30
N PHE A 389 -3.21 27.41 24.72
CA PHE A 389 -2.75 27.81 26.06
C PHE A 389 -3.84 27.63 27.12
N CYS A 390 -3.52 26.97 28.23
CA CYS A 390 -4.50 26.68 29.30
C CYS A 390 -4.67 27.82 30.34
N GLY A 391 -4.01 28.98 30.15
CA GLY A 391 -4.04 30.13 31.08
C GLY A 391 -4.81 31.38 30.62
N HIS A 392 -5.34 31.41 29.38
CA HIS A 392 -6.08 32.55 28.82
C HIS A 392 -7.32 32.04 28.05
N TYR A 393 -8.31 31.53 28.79
CA TYR A 393 -9.64 31.28 28.23
C TYR A 393 -10.55 32.46 28.58
N ILE A 394 -10.96 33.23 27.56
CA ILE A 394 -11.94 34.31 27.74
C ILE A 394 -13.33 33.63 27.76
N PRO A 395 -14.09 33.68 28.87
CA PRO A 395 -15.42 33.09 28.90
C PRO A 395 -16.33 33.76 27.87
N ARG A 396 -17.15 32.98 27.18
CA ARG A 396 -18.30 33.50 26.43
C ARG A 396 -19.27 34.12 27.43
N MET A 397 -19.38 35.46 27.47
CA MET A 397 -20.60 36.08 27.97
C MET A 397 -21.75 35.67 27.04
N ILE A 398 -22.56 34.70 27.46
CA ILE A 398 -23.91 34.53 26.91
C ILE A 398 -24.84 35.22 27.91
N GLY A 399 -24.88 36.55 27.85
CA GLY A 399 -26.00 37.31 28.41
C GLY A 399 -27.13 37.29 27.40
N ARG A 400 -28.27 36.68 27.76
CA ARG A 400 -29.54 37.05 27.11
C ARG A 400 -29.78 38.51 27.47
N VAL A 401 -29.91 39.39 26.47
CA VAL A 401 -30.52 40.70 26.68
C VAL A 401 -32.00 40.46 26.92
N GLY A 402 -32.37 40.26 28.19
CA GLY A 402 -33.72 40.55 28.67
C GLY A 402 -33.86 42.06 28.80
N LYS A 403 -35.04 42.59 28.44
CA LYS A 403 -35.38 43.99 28.70
C LYS A 403 -35.35 44.22 30.22
N GLY A 404 -34.52 45.15 30.68
CA GLY A 404 -34.33 45.49 32.09
C GLY A 404 -32.91 45.15 32.53
N GLY A 405 -32.04 46.16 32.55
CA GLY A 405 -30.63 46.00 32.88
C GLY A 405 -30.42 45.75 34.37
N GLU A 406 -29.69 44.68 34.69
CA GLU A 406 -28.74 44.55 35.78
C GLU A 406 -27.95 43.24 35.56
N TYR A 407 -26.62 43.31 35.62
CA TYR A 407 -25.73 42.15 35.52
C TYR A 407 -25.39 41.66 36.94
N GLU A 408 -25.91 40.51 37.35
CA GLU A 408 -25.43 39.81 38.55
C GLU A 408 -24.17 38.99 38.21
N GLU A 409 -23.06 39.28 38.89
CA GLU A 409 -21.83 38.48 38.89
C GLU A 409 -22.01 37.22 39.74
N GLU A 410 -22.28 36.08 39.11
CA GLU A 410 -22.24 34.79 39.80
C GLU A 410 -20.77 34.33 39.96
N LYS A 411 -20.22 34.56 41.15
CA LYS A 411 -18.89 34.09 41.59
C LYS A 411 -18.87 32.57 41.79
N THR A 412 -18.80 31.79 40.71
CA THR A 412 -18.32 30.40 40.80
C THR A 412 -16.82 30.34 40.52
N ARG A 413 -16.01 30.23 41.59
CA ARG A 413 -14.60 29.83 41.52
C ARG A 413 -14.51 28.37 41.05
N VAL A 414 -14.67 28.13 39.76
CA VAL A 414 -14.12 26.92 39.13
C VAL A 414 -12.67 27.24 38.82
N ASN A 415 -11.75 26.47 39.39
CA ASN A 415 -10.32 26.59 39.12
C ASN A 415 -10.11 26.53 37.59
N LYS A 416 -9.61 27.63 36.99
CA LYS A 416 -9.53 27.78 35.51
C LYS A 416 -8.75 26.63 34.85
N LYS A 417 -7.83 26.00 35.59
CA LYS A 417 -7.05 24.82 35.19
C LYS A 417 -7.92 23.56 35.07
N ASP A 418 -8.81 23.33 36.03
CA ASP A 418 -9.72 22.17 36.03
C ASP A 418 -10.83 22.32 34.99
N ALA A 419 -11.27 23.54 34.66
CA ALA A 419 -12.25 23.78 33.60
C ALA A 419 -11.69 23.46 32.19
N CYS A 420 -10.41 23.76 31.95
CA CYS A 420 -9.68 23.48 30.71
C CYS A 420 -9.49 21.95 30.53
N ILE A 421 -9.04 21.26 31.59
CA ILE A 421 -8.87 19.80 31.61
C ILE A 421 -10.22 19.07 31.55
N ASN A 422 -11.24 19.50 32.29
CA ASN A 422 -12.55 18.84 32.31
C ASN A 422 -13.32 19.01 31.00
N ARG A 423 -13.20 20.13 30.28
CA ARG A 423 -13.82 20.24 28.95
C ARG A 423 -13.13 19.41 27.89
N LEU A 424 -11.81 19.24 27.97
CA LEU A 424 -11.07 18.33 27.10
C LEU A 424 -11.46 16.88 27.43
N ASN A 425 -11.52 16.51 28.71
CA ASN A 425 -12.05 15.21 29.14
C ASN A 425 -13.50 15.00 28.69
N ILE A 426 -14.38 16.01 28.67
CA ILE A 426 -15.76 15.87 28.15
C ILE A 426 -15.79 15.61 26.63
N ILE A 427 -14.84 16.16 25.86
CA ILE A 427 -14.70 15.84 24.42
C ILE A 427 -14.26 14.37 24.23
N PHE A 428 -13.54 13.80 25.20
CA PHE A 428 -13.04 12.43 25.16
C PHE A 428 -13.86 11.41 25.99
N ALA A 429 -14.79 11.84 26.86
CA ALA A 429 -15.51 10.98 27.83
C ALA A 429 -17.03 10.86 27.59
N ASP A 430 -17.64 11.60 26.66
CA ASP A 430 -19.07 11.48 26.30
C ASP A 430 -19.40 10.19 25.48
N SER A 431 -18.86 9.03 25.90
CA SER A 431 -19.32 7.71 25.41
C SER A 431 -19.42 6.63 26.49
N TYR A 432 -19.25 6.96 27.77
CA TYR A 432 -19.64 6.05 28.84
C TYR A 432 -21.10 6.31 29.26
N PHE A 433 -21.94 5.28 29.05
CA PHE A 433 -23.38 5.18 29.35
C PHE A 433 -24.37 5.91 28.42
N ASN A 434 -24.83 5.22 27.37
CA ASN A 434 -26.26 4.87 27.26
C ASN A 434 -26.57 3.85 26.14
N LYS A 435 -27.48 2.91 26.48
CA LYS A 435 -27.99 1.79 25.68
C LYS A 435 -28.77 2.23 24.43
N GLY A 436 -28.78 1.37 23.41
CA GLY A 436 -29.77 1.39 22.33
C GLY A 436 -29.49 0.33 21.27
N GLU A 437 -30.36 -0.67 21.18
CA GLU A 437 -30.32 -1.82 20.27
C GLU A 437 -30.18 -1.41 18.80
N LYS A 438 -28.97 -1.58 18.25
CA LYS A 438 -28.64 -1.71 16.80
C LYS A 438 -27.14 -1.95 16.54
N GLY A 439 -26.33 -2.10 17.60
CA GLY A 439 -24.89 -2.28 17.56
C GLY A 439 -24.38 -3.74 17.54
N ASN A 440 -25.23 -4.74 17.31
CA ASN A 440 -24.78 -6.13 17.36
C ASN A 440 -23.94 -6.55 16.14
N LYS A 441 -24.19 -6.03 14.93
CA LYS A 441 -23.45 -6.49 13.74
C LYS A 441 -21.98 -6.00 13.66
N MET A 442 -21.64 -4.84 14.23
CA MET A 442 -20.27 -4.29 14.19
C MET A 442 -19.40 -4.71 15.40
N LYS A 443 -20.02 -5.01 16.55
CA LYS A 443 -19.30 -5.56 17.72
C LYS A 443 -18.84 -7.00 17.49
N ILE A 444 -19.59 -7.75 16.67
CA ILE A 444 -19.25 -9.11 16.26
C ILE A 444 -17.91 -9.11 15.50
N VAL A 445 -17.66 -8.18 14.58
CA VAL A 445 -16.40 -8.09 13.80
C VAL A 445 -15.15 -7.84 14.66
N TYR A 446 -15.24 -7.03 15.72
CA TYR A 446 -14.12 -6.78 16.64
C TYR A 446 -13.90 -7.92 17.65
N PHE A 447 -14.96 -8.61 18.06
CA PHE A 447 -14.85 -9.83 18.89
C PHE A 447 -14.30 -11.01 18.06
N ILE A 448 -14.59 -11.03 16.75
CA ILE A 448 -14.16 -12.04 15.77
C ILE A 448 -12.64 -12.07 15.60
N SER A 449 -11.99 -10.92 15.39
CA SER A 449 -10.53 -10.88 15.25
C SER A 449 -9.84 -11.21 16.58
N PHE A 450 -10.44 -10.85 17.72
CA PHE A 450 -9.90 -11.19 19.05
C PHE A 450 -10.05 -12.69 19.42
N ALA A 451 -11.14 -13.35 18.98
CA ALA A 451 -11.37 -14.78 19.23
C ALA A 451 -10.48 -15.67 18.35
N LEU A 452 -10.27 -15.31 17.07
CA LEU A 452 -9.28 -15.96 16.20
C LEU A 452 -7.84 -15.72 16.68
N PHE A 453 -7.52 -14.52 17.18
CA PHE A 453 -6.21 -14.23 17.79
C PHE A 453 -5.92 -15.07 19.05
N ALA A 454 -6.96 -15.48 19.79
CA ALA A 454 -6.81 -16.33 20.97
C ALA A 454 -6.67 -17.81 20.59
N ALA A 455 -7.33 -18.28 19.52
CA ALA A 455 -7.29 -19.67 19.05
C ALA A 455 -6.02 -20.01 18.24
N VAL A 456 -5.44 -19.06 17.50
CA VAL A 456 -4.16 -19.29 16.77
C VAL A 456 -2.95 -19.42 17.72
N TYR A 457 -3.10 -19.04 19.00
CA TYR A 457 -2.10 -19.27 20.04
C TYR A 457 -2.22 -20.65 20.73
N SER A 458 -3.23 -21.47 20.39
CA SER A 458 -3.12 -22.90 20.69
C SER A 458 -2.17 -23.51 19.67
N THR A 459 -1.04 -24.02 20.18
CA THR A 459 -0.16 -25.06 19.61
C THR A 459 -0.45 -25.48 18.17
N VAL A 460 0.60 -25.51 17.33
CA VAL A 460 0.66 -26.42 16.18
C VAL A 460 0.16 -27.78 16.65
N ASP A 461 -1.08 -28.11 16.34
CA ASP A 461 -1.60 -29.44 16.61
C ASP A 461 -0.95 -30.33 15.56
N GLU A 462 -0.03 -31.19 16.00
CA GLU A 462 0.66 -32.14 15.12
C GLU A 462 -0.32 -33.16 14.50
N ASN A 463 -1.60 -33.13 14.89
CA ASN A 463 -2.60 -34.08 14.46
C ASN A 463 -3.49 -33.56 13.30
N LEU A 464 -2.94 -33.62 12.08
CA LEU A 464 -3.66 -33.41 10.81
C LEU A 464 -4.94 -34.24 10.66
N ALA A 465 -5.09 -35.36 11.40
CA ALA A 465 -6.25 -36.25 11.33
C ALA A 465 -7.59 -35.55 11.63
N SER A 466 -7.51 -34.40 12.29
CA SER A 466 -8.67 -33.61 12.73
C SER A 466 -8.90 -32.35 11.88
N HIS A 467 -8.03 -32.04 10.92
CA HIS A 467 -8.12 -30.84 10.08
C HIS A 467 -9.04 -31.04 8.87
N HIS A 468 -9.82 -30.02 8.53
CA HIS A 468 -10.77 -30.04 7.41
C HIS A 468 -10.52 -28.90 6.41
N ILE A 469 -11.10 -29.05 5.23
CA ILE A 469 -11.23 -27.97 4.24
C ILE A 469 -12.66 -27.42 4.30
N LEU A 470 -12.78 -26.13 4.60
CA LEU A 470 -14.03 -25.39 4.48
C LEU A 470 -14.18 -24.86 3.06
N LYS A 471 -15.26 -25.24 2.39
CA LYS A 471 -15.67 -24.67 1.10
C LYS A 471 -16.71 -23.60 1.32
N ILE A 472 -16.31 -22.35 1.15
CA ILE A 472 -17.11 -21.16 1.40
C ILE A 472 -17.54 -20.55 0.07
N ILE A 473 -18.83 -20.29 -0.13
CA ILE A 473 -19.37 -19.72 -1.37
C ILE A 473 -19.85 -18.30 -1.09
N PRO A 474 -19.03 -17.26 -1.34
CA PRO A 474 -19.40 -15.88 -1.09
C PRO A 474 -20.52 -15.46 -2.06
N SER A 475 -21.70 -15.13 -1.53
CA SER A 475 -22.87 -14.66 -2.30
C SER A 475 -22.97 -13.13 -2.41
N SER A 476 -22.09 -12.38 -1.75
CA SER A 476 -22.05 -10.92 -1.78
C SER A 476 -20.62 -10.37 -1.71
N GLU A 477 -20.43 -9.10 -2.09
CA GLU A 477 -19.12 -8.43 -1.97
C GLU A 477 -18.71 -8.24 -0.49
N ASP A 478 -19.68 -8.18 0.44
CA ASP A 478 -19.42 -8.15 1.88
C ASP A 478 -18.85 -9.49 2.37
N HIS A 479 -19.30 -10.62 1.82
CA HIS A 479 -18.70 -11.95 2.12
C HIS A 479 -17.26 -12.01 1.64
N LEU A 480 -16.97 -11.47 0.44
CA LEU A 480 -15.59 -11.38 -0.05
C LEU A 480 -14.73 -10.46 0.81
N HIS A 481 -15.28 -9.34 1.29
CA HIS A 481 -14.55 -8.45 2.17
C HIS A 481 -14.19 -9.14 3.49
N PHE A 482 -15.14 -9.87 4.08
CA PHE A 482 -14.92 -10.67 5.27
C PHE A 482 -13.83 -11.74 5.06
N LEU A 483 -13.92 -12.53 3.99
CA LEU A 483 -12.92 -13.56 3.69
C LEU A 483 -11.53 -12.96 3.41
N ARG A 484 -11.44 -11.79 2.77
CA ARG A 484 -10.17 -11.08 2.55
C ARG A 484 -9.53 -10.61 3.85
N GLN A 485 -10.30 -10.31 4.89
CA GLN A 485 -9.76 -9.93 6.20
C GLN A 485 -9.13 -11.12 6.94
N LEU A 486 -9.57 -12.34 6.64
CA LEU A 486 -9.03 -13.57 7.24
C LEU A 486 -7.73 -14.04 6.56
N LYS A 487 -7.31 -13.42 5.46
CA LYS A 487 -6.19 -13.88 4.61
C LYS A 487 -4.84 -13.94 5.32
N ASP A 488 -4.62 -13.07 6.31
CA ASP A 488 -3.40 -13.07 7.13
C ASP A 488 -3.50 -14.01 8.36
N GLU A 489 -4.69 -14.56 8.62
CA GLU A 489 -5.02 -15.33 9.83
C GLU A 489 -5.29 -16.82 9.54
N ALA A 490 -5.46 -17.22 8.27
CA ALA A 490 -5.80 -18.60 7.89
C ALA A 490 -5.10 -19.08 6.59
N ASP A 491 -5.01 -20.40 6.39
CA ASP A 491 -4.38 -21.02 5.22
C ASP A 491 -5.39 -21.21 4.08
N PHE A 492 -5.41 -20.25 3.17
CA PHE A 492 -6.24 -20.28 1.98
C PHE A 492 -5.61 -21.19 0.92
N TRP A 493 -6.34 -22.21 0.50
CA TRP A 493 -5.92 -23.10 -0.57
C TRP A 493 -6.16 -22.48 -1.95
N ASN A 494 -7.18 -21.65 -2.10
CA ASN A 494 -7.33 -20.75 -3.22
C ASN A 494 -7.66 -19.34 -2.71
N ASP A 495 -7.35 -18.36 -3.53
CA ASP A 495 -7.47 -16.98 -3.14
C ASP A 495 -8.92 -16.45 -3.17
N VAL A 496 -9.19 -15.34 -2.46
CA VAL A 496 -10.55 -14.77 -2.40
C VAL A 496 -10.85 -13.98 -3.68
N GLY A 497 -11.37 -14.69 -4.68
CA GLY A 497 -11.73 -14.19 -6.00
C GLY A 497 -13.00 -13.33 -6.01
N LYS A 498 -14.00 -13.75 -6.81
CA LYS A 498 -15.27 -13.03 -7.05
C LYS A 498 -16.47 -13.71 -6.40
N VAL A 499 -17.59 -12.99 -6.36
CA VAL A 499 -18.87 -13.49 -5.84
C VAL A 499 -19.26 -14.74 -6.63
N GLY A 500 -19.63 -15.80 -5.92
CA GLY A 500 -19.99 -17.11 -6.47
C GLY A 500 -18.82 -18.07 -6.69
N GLN A 501 -17.56 -17.62 -6.63
CA GLN A 501 -16.41 -18.52 -6.70
C GLN A 501 -16.14 -19.16 -5.32
N PRO A 502 -16.06 -20.49 -5.22
CA PRO A 502 -15.79 -21.16 -3.95
C PRO A 502 -14.39 -20.80 -3.44
N VAL A 503 -14.30 -20.55 -2.13
CA VAL A 503 -13.06 -20.32 -1.39
C VAL A 503 -12.83 -21.53 -0.49
N LEU A 504 -11.65 -22.13 -0.59
CA LEU A 504 -11.21 -23.32 0.12
C LEU A 504 -10.23 -22.88 1.21
N LEU A 505 -10.60 -23.13 2.44
CA LEU A 505 -9.83 -22.74 3.61
C LEU A 505 -9.48 -23.98 4.44
N HIS A 506 -8.19 -24.17 4.71
CA HIS A 506 -7.71 -25.19 5.61
C HIS A 506 -7.82 -24.71 7.05
N VAL A 507 -8.49 -25.49 7.90
CA VAL A 507 -8.74 -25.17 9.30
C VAL A 507 -8.48 -26.37 10.21
N ASN A 508 -8.01 -26.08 11.43
CA ASN A 508 -7.98 -27.05 12.53
C ASN A 508 -9.37 -27.11 13.23
N PRO A 509 -9.64 -28.10 14.09
CA PRO A 509 -10.95 -28.26 14.74
C PRO A 509 -11.42 -27.04 15.54
N GLU A 510 -10.51 -26.37 16.25
CA GLU A 510 -10.84 -25.22 17.09
C GLU A 510 -11.27 -24.02 16.22
N ASN A 511 -10.53 -23.74 15.15
CA ASN A 511 -10.84 -22.67 14.21
C ASN A 511 -12.05 -23.00 13.35
N GLU A 512 -12.26 -24.27 12.99
CA GLU A 512 -13.42 -24.71 12.23
C GLU A 512 -14.73 -24.37 12.96
N LYS A 513 -14.80 -24.67 14.26
CA LYS A 513 -16.00 -24.38 15.06
C LYS A 513 -16.27 -22.88 15.13
N ILE A 514 -15.24 -22.09 15.44
CA ILE A 514 -15.34 -20.63 15.53
C ILE A 514 -15.77 -20.04 14.18
N LEU A 515 -15.11 -20.46 13.10
CA LEU A 515 -15.35 -19.93 11.77
C LEU A 515 -16.72 -20.36 11.22
N SER A 516 -17.16 -21.59 11.49
CA SER A 516 -18.50 -22.08 11.10
C SER A 516 -19.62 -21.31 11.79
N GLU A 517 -19.47 -21.02 13.08
CA GLU A 517 -20.41 -20.16 13.82
C GLU A 517 -20.45 -18.74 13.24
N MET A 518 -19.29 -18.19 12.88
CA MET A 518 -19.17 -16.86 12.27
C MET A 518 -19.79 -16.80 10.86
N LEU A 519 -19.49 -17.78 10.01
CA LEU A 519 -20.05 -17.88 8.66
C LEU A 519 -21.58 -18.01 8.72
N THR A 520 -22.09 -18.78 9.69
CA THR A 520 -23.54 -18.91 9.94
C THR A 520 -24.17 -17.58 10.37
N GLN A 521 -23.55 -16.83 11.29
CA GLN A 521 -24.05 -15.53 11.75
C GLN A 521 -24.04 -14.45 10.65
N MET A 522 -23.11 -14.57 9.70
CA MET A 522 -22.98 -13.67 8.57
C MET A 522 -23.79 -14.12 7.34
N GLU A 523 -24.55 -15.22 7.46
CA GLU A 523 -25.34 -15.80 6.38
C GLU A 523 -24.49 -16.15 5.13
N VAL A 524 -23.21 -16.51 5.34
CA VAL A 524 -22.30 -16.94 4.28
C VAL A 524 -22.52 -18.44 4.04
N PRO A 525 -22.90 -18.87 2.82
CA PRO A 525 -22.99 -20.29 2.51
C PRO A 525 -21.62 -20.98 2.61
N PHE A 526 -21.54 -22.08 3.34
CA PHE A 526 -20.34 -22.91 3.41
C PHE A 526 -20.68 -24.39 3.61
N SER A 527 -19.73 -25.26 3.28
CA SER A 527 -19.76 -26.70 3.56
C SER A 527 -18.40 -27.16 4.06
N ILE A 528 -18.38 -28.14 4.95
CA ILE A 528 -17.16 -28.81 5.39
C ILE A 528 -16.93 -29.99 4.46
N ASP A 529 -15.71 -30.15 3.96
CA ASP A 529 -15.34 -31.32 3.16
C ASP A 529 -15.38 -32.57 4.05
N GLU A 530 -16.03 -33.64 3.56
CA GLU A 530 -16.19 -34.89 4.32
C GLU A 530 -14.86 -35.62 4.52
N GLU A 531 -13.89 -35.41 3.64
CA GLU A 531 -12.54 -35.95 3.77
C GLU A 531 -11.62 -34.98 4.50
N THR A 532 -10.99 -35.45 5.58
CA THR A 532 -9.98 -34.68 6.31
C THR A 532 -8.72 -34.46 5.46
N VAL A 533 -7.94 -33.43 5.78
CA VAL A 533 -6.68 -33.15 5.08
C VAL A 533 -5.72 -34.34 5.16
N GLU A 534 -5.68 -35.03 6.31
CA GLU A 534 -4.87 -36.25 6.47
C GLU A 534 -5.36 -37.39 5.56
N MET A 535 -6.67 -37.59 5.42
CA MET A 535 -7.22 -38.61 4.52
C MET A 535 -6.83 -38.32 3.06
N LYS A 536 -6.95 -37.05 2.63
CA LYS A 536 -6.53 -36.62 1.30
C LYS A 536 -5.04 -36.83 1.07
N LEU A 537 -4.19 -36.46 2.04
CA LEU A 537 -2.75 -36.69 1.97
C LEU A 537 -2.42 -38.19 1.92
N LYS A 538 -3.02 -39.02 2.78
CA LYS A 538 -2.83 -40.48 2.76
C LYS A 538 -3.25 -41.09 1.43
N SER A 539 -4.38 -40.65 0.88
CA SER A 539 -4.87 -41.09 -0.43
C SER A 539 -3.89 -40.69 -1.55
N PHE A 540 -3.46 -39.43 -1.56
CA PHE A 540 -2.49 -38.88 -2.50
C PHE A 540 -1.15 -39.63 -2.45
N PHE A 541 -0.55 -39.82 -1.27
CA PHE A 541 0.71 -40.54 -1.16
C PHE A 541 0.56 -42.02 -1.51
N LYS A 542 -0.59 -42.63 -1.22
CA LYS A 542 -0.87 -44.01 -1.63
C LYS A 542 -0.92 -44.14 -3.16
N SER A 543 -1.62 -43.24 -3.87
CA SER A 543 -1.64 -43.26 -5.34
C SER A 543 -0.26 -42.93 -5.91
N HIS A 544 0.42 -41.92 -5.36
CA HIS A 544 1.76 -41.53 -5.76
C HIS A 544 2.80 -42.65 -5.63
N HIS A 545 2.80 -43.38 -4.51
CA HIS A 545 3.68 -44.53 -4.34
C HIS A 545 3.28 -45.73 -5.21
N ALA A 546 1.98 -45.97 -5.42
CA ALA A 546 1.51 -47.05 -6.27
C ALA A 546 1.84 -46.81 -7.76
N SER A 547 1.92 -45.55 -8.18
CA SER A 547 2.24 -45.14 -9.54
C SER A 547 3.74 -45.22 -9.86
N ARG A 548 4.61 -45.51 -8.89
CA ARG A 548 6.06 -45.66 -9.13
C ARG A 548 6.33 -47.00 -9.85
N THR A 549 6.19 -47.00 -11.17
CA THR A 549 6.33 -48.22 -11.99
C THR A 549 7.78 -48.51 -12.41
N THR A 550 8.64 -47.49 -12.44
CA THR A 550 10.07 -47.61 -12.76
C THR A 550 10.94 -46.75 -11.83
N GLU A 551 12.12 -47.25 -11.45
CA GLU A 551 13.14 -46.46 -10.73
C GLU A 551 14.01 -45.61 -11.68
N ASN A 552 13.93 -45.86 -12.99
CA ASN A 552 14.83 -45.26 -13.96
C ASN A 552 14.29 -43.91 -14.49
N VAL A 553 14.81 -42.82 -13.93
CA VAL A 553 14.48 -41.43 -14.32
C VAL A 553 14.82 -41.12 -15.79
N LYS A 554 15.63 -41.95 -16.46
CA LYS A 554 16.02 -41.74 -17.87
C LYS A 554 14.83 -41.81 -18.84
N ASP A 555 13.85 -42.65 -18.52
CA ASP A 555 12.64 -42.93 -19.30
C ASP A 555 11.42 -42.51 -18.46
N TYR A 556 11.40 -41.23 -18.05
CA TYR A 556 10.35 -40.68 -17.21
C TYR A 556 9.02 -40.58 -17.98
N ASP A 557 8.08 -41.45 -17.63
CA ASP A 557 6.77 -41.59 -18.28
C ASP A 557 5.67 -40.73 -17.64
N PHE A 558 6.04 -39.73 -16.82
CA PHE A 558 5.09 -38.82 -16.16
C PHE A 558 4.06 -39.51 -15.24
N ASP A 559 4.39 -40.71 -14.73
CA ASP A 559 3.54 -41.50 -13.84
C ASP A 559 3.57 -41.01 -12.38
N ARG A 560 4.54 -40.16 -12.01
CA ARG A 560 4.70 -39.65 -10.65
C ARG A 560 5.35 -38.27 -10.64
N TYR A 561 5.21 -37.53 -9.54
CA TYR A 561 6.05 -36.36 -9.25
C TYR A 561 7.49 -36.78 -8.95
N LEU A 562 8.47 -36.06 -9.52
CA LEU A 562 9.88 -36.28 -9.25
C LEU A 562 10.35 -35.45 -8.06
N GLU A 563 11.25 -36.03 -7.25
CA GLU A 563 12.02 -35.29 -6.24
C GLU A 563 13.07 -34.38 -6.90
N TYR A 564 13.65 -33.44 -6.17
CA TYR A 564 14.53 -32.42 -6.78
C TYR A 564 15.81 -33.01 -7.40
N ASP A 565 16.44 -33.95 -6.69
CA ASP A 565 17.63 -34.68 -7.16
C ASP A 565 17.32 -35.53 -8.40
N GLU A 566 16.12 -36.11 -8.48
CA GLU A 566 15.64 -36.81 -9.66
C GLU A 566 15.43 -35.84 -10.83
N ILE A 567 14.89 -34.64 -10.60
CA ILE A 567 14.80 -33.58 -11.63
C ILE A 567 16.19 -33.17 -12.11
N GLU A 568 17.16 -32.98 -11.21
CA GLU A 568 18.54 -32.68 -11.59
C GLU A 568 19.14 -33.79 -12.46
N GLN A 569 18.96 -35.05 -12.07
CA GLN A 569 19.41 -36.20 -12.85
C GLN A 569 18.70 -36.29 -14.21
N TRP A 570 17.41 -36.01 -14.26
CA TRP A 570 16.63 -35.96 -15.50
C TRP A 570 17.14 -34.89 -16.46
N LEU A 571 17.47 -33.70 -15.94
CA LEU A 571 18.06 -32.61 -16.72
C LEU A 571 19.42 -32.99 -17.31
N VAL A 572 20.28 -33.65 -16.53
CA VAL A 572 21.58 -34.15 -17.00
C VAL A 572 21.38 -35.20 -18.11
N ASN A 573 20.46 -36.13 -17.92
CA ASN A 573 20.13 -37.15 -18.92
C ASN A 573 19.57 -36.52 -20.20
N THR A 574 18.78 -35.47 -20.08
CA THR A 574 18.18 -34.74 -21.22
C THR A 574 19.24 -34.06 -22.07
N VAL A 575 20.26 -33.44 -21.45
CA VAL A 575 21.40 -32.88 -22.21
C VAL A 575 22.09 -33.95 -23.06
N ALA A 576 22.23 -35.17 -22.52
CA ALA A 576 22.86 -36.28 -23.23
C ALA A 576 22.02 -36.83 -24.41
N LYS A 577 20.71 -36.52 -24.49
CA LYS A 577 19.83 -36.94 -25.61
C LYS A 577 20.00 -36.05 -26.85
N CYS A 578 20.51 -34.83 -26.71
CA CYS A 578 20.57 -33.87 -27.82
C CYS A 578 21.67 -34.21 -28.84
N THR A 579 21.40 -33.97 -30.12
CA THR A 579 22.25 -34.38 -31.26
C THR A 579 23.06 -33.22 -31.84
N ASN A 580 23.92 -33.47 -32.84
CA ASN A 580 24.77 -32.44 -33.47
C ASN A 580 24.02 -31.22 -34.02
N ASN A 581 22.69 -31.30 -34.25
CA ASN A 581 21.88 -30.20 -34.77
C ASN A 581 20.97 -29.54 -33.72
N LEU A 582 20.97 -30.02 -32.48
CA LEU A 582 20.20 -29.47 -31.36
C LEU A 582 21.15 -29.32 -30.16
N ALA A 583 21.46 -28.09 -29.79
CA ALA A 583 22.35 -27.80 -28.66
C ALA A 583 21.57 -27.75 -27.36
N CYS A 584 21.97 -28.58 -26.39
CA CYS A 584 21.45 -28.57 -25.03
C CYS A 584 22.58 -28.33 -24.04
N SER A 585 22.37 -27.47 -23.06
CA SER A 585 23.36 -27.23 -22.00
C SER A 585 22.69 -26.84 -20.69
N LEU A 586 23.28 -27.25 -19.57
CA LEU A 586 22.87 -26.82 -18.24
C LEU A 586 23.73 -25.66 -17.77
N VAL A 587 23.07 -24.64 -17.24
CA VAL A 587 23.72 -23.48 -16.64
C VAL A 587 23.21 -23.29 -15.23
N ASN A 588 24.15 -23.30 -14.28
CA ASN A 588 23.87 -22.93 -12.90
C ASN A 588 23.77 -21.40 -12.80
N ILE A 589 22.64 -20.89 -12.31
CA ILE A 589 22.40 -19.44 -12.18
C ILE A 589 22.64 -18.91 -10.76
N GLY A 590 23.04 -19.79 -9.84
CA GLY A 590 23.32 -19.47 -8.45
C GLY A 590 22.81 -20.54 -7.51
N LYS A 591 22.93 -20.27 -6.21
CA LYS A 591 22.49 -21.17 -5.15
C LYS A 591 21.30 -20.61 -4.37
N THR A 592 20.48 -21.50 -3.83
CA THR A 592 19.39 -21.20 -2.89
C THR A 592 19.93 -20.87 -1.49
N TYR A 593 19.04 -20.50 -0.56
CA TYR A 593 19.41 -20.24 0.83
C TYR A 593 20.06 -21.45 1.51
N GLU A 594 19.52 -22.66 1.32
CA GLU A 594 20.06 -23.93 1.84
C GLU A 594 21.13 -24.54 0.92
N ASN A 595 21.74 -23.73 0.04
CA ASN A 595 22.93 -24.05 -0.75
C ASN A 595 22.72 -25.11 -1.88
N ARG A 596 21.49 -25.24 -2.40
CA ARG A 596 21.18 -26.06 -3.59
C ARG A 596 21.41 -25.26 -4.86
N ASP A 597 21.87 -25.93 -5.92
CA ASP A 597 22.10 -25.30 -7.22
C ASP A 597 20.77 -25.01 -7.92
N MET A 598 20.70 -23.91 -8.67
CA MET A 598 19.56 -23.57 -9.51
C MET A 598 19.92 -23.77 -10.99
N TRP A 599 19.33 -24.77 -11.62
CA TRP A 599 19.70 -25.19 -12.97
C TRP A 599 18.75 -24.67 -14.04
N VAL A 600 19.32 -23.95 -15.01
CA VAL A 600 18.64 -23.57 -16.24
C VAL A 600 19.07 -24.50 -17.37
N LEU A 601 18.12 -25.20 -17.99
CA LEU A 601 18.35 -25.93 -19.23
C LEU A 601 18.16 -25.01 -20.42
N LYS A 602 19.21 -24.87 -21.23
CA LYS A 602 19.16 -24.21 -22.53
C LYS A 602 18.93 -25.24 -23.61
N VAL A 603 17.99 -24.99 -24.51
CA VAL A 603 17.71 -25.84 -25.68
C VAL A 603 17.57 -24.95 -26.89
N GLY A 604 18.36 -25.18 -27.94
CA GLY A 604 18.33 -24.35 -29.14
C GLY A 604 19.10 -24.99 -30.29
N LYS A 605 19.23 -24.26 -31.40
CA LYS A 605 20.10 -24.69 -32.50
C LYS A 605 21.58 -24.50 -32.13
N THR A 606 22.48 -25.20 -32.82
CA THR A 606 23.93 -25.04 -32.61
C THR A 606 24.43 -23.65 -32.96
N VAL A 607 23.79 -23.00 -33.94
CA VAL A 607 23.90 -21.56 -34.14
C VAL A 607 22.77 -20.90 -33.34
N PRO A 608 23.09 -20.14 -32.27
CA PRO A 608 22.06 -19.58 -31.40
C PRO A 608 21.17 -18.58 -32.13
N ASN A 609 19.89 -18.58 -31.78
CA ASN A 609 18.94 -17.60 -32.25
C ASN A 609 19.08 -16.27 -31.48
N GLU A 610 18.78 -15.16 -32.16
CA GLU A 610 18.78 -13.84 -31.52
C GLU A 610 17.71 -13.77 -30.41
N LYS A 611 16.54 -14.35 -30.66
CA LYS A 611 15.38 -14.31 -29.77
C LYS A 611 15.21 -15.58 -28.96
N LYS A 612 14.70 -15.41 -27.73
CA LYS A 612 14.67 -16.46 -26.71
C LYS A 612 13.33 -16.50 -25.99
N ILE A 613 12.99 -17.67 -25.45
CA ILE A 613 11.81 -17.92 -24.64
C ILE A 613 12.24 -18.43 -23.27
N TRP A 614 11.68 -17.82 -22.22
CA TRP A 614 11.86 -18.25 -20.83
C TRP A 614 10.62 -18.97 -20.32
N ILE A 615 10.80 -20.15 -19.73
CA ILE A 615 9.72 -20.93 -19.10
C ILE A 615 10.21 -21.44 -17.73
N ASP A 616 9.49 -21.11 -16.66
CA ASP A 616 9.79 -21.60 -15.31
C ASP A 616 8.58 -22.18 -14.60
N GLY A 617 8.84 -22.91 -13.52
CA GLY A 617 7.84 -23.50 -12.63
C GLY A 617 8.35 -23.66 -11.20
N GLY A 618 7.45 -24.03 -10.29
CA GLY A 618 7.82 -24.39 -8.92
C GLY A 618 8.38 -23.23 -8.09
N ILE A 619 7.96 -21.98 -8.37
CA ILE A 619 8.28 -20.83 -7.51
C ILE A 619 7.57 -20.91 -6.15
N HIS A 620 6.37 -21.52 -6.12
CA HIS A 620 5.76 -22.00 -4.88
C HIS A 620 5.95 -23.51 -4.78
N ALA A 621 6.39 -23.96 -3.61
CA ALA A 621 6.84 -25.34 -3.43
C ALA A 621 5.73 -26.40 -3.53
N ARG A 622 4.54 -26.15 -2.98
CA ARG A 622 3.40 -27.08 -2.98
C ARG A 622 2.77 -27.36 -4.35
N GLU A 623 3.14 -26.60 -5.38
CA GLU A 623 2.51 -26.61 -6.72
C GLU A 623 3.19 -27.64 -7.64
N TRP A 624 3.25 -28.92 -7.22
CA TRP A 624 4.08 -29.96 -7.86
C TRP A 624 3.80 -30.22 -9.34
N VAL A 625 2.58 -29.96 -9.82
CA VAL A 625 2.25 -30.11 -11.25
C VAL A 625 2.97 -29.10 -12.13
N ALA A 626 3.39 -27.94 -11.61
CA ALA A 626 4.10 -26.93 -12.38
C ALA A 626 5.50 -27.42 -12.82
N PRO A 627 6.42 -27.86 -11.93
CA PRO A 627 7.68 -28.48 -12.35
C PRO A 627 7.51 -29.64 -13.33
N SER A 628 6.56 -30.55 -13.08
CA SER A 628 6.28 -31.68 -13.99
C SER A 628 5.82 -31.24 -15.37
N THR A 629 5.01 -30.18 -15.46
CA THR A 629 4.54 -29.63 -16.75
C THR A 629 5.67 -28.92 -17.50
N VAL A 630 6.60 -28.26 -16.80
CA VAL A 630 7.82 -27.72 -17.43
C VAL A 630 8.68 -28.85 -17.99
N ILE A 631 8.89 -29.93 -17.24
CA ILE A 631 9.62 -31.13 -17.68
C ILE A 631 8.95 -31.74 -18.91
N TYR A 632 7.63 -31.86 -18.90
CA TYR A 632 6.86 -32.34 -20.06
C TYR A 632 7.05 -31.46 -21.29
N THR A 633 6.98 -30.14 -21.11
CA THR A 633 7.21 -29.16 -22.19
C THR A 633 8.61 -29.31 -22.79
N ILE A 634 9.63 -29.53 -21.96
CA ILE A 634 11.00 -29.79 -22.44
C ILE A 634 11.04 -31.08 -23.27
N ASN A 635 10.43 -32.16 -22.77
CA ASN A 635 10.41 -33.46 -23.44
C ASN A 635 9.76 -33.36 -24.83
N GLU A 636 8.54 -32.82 -24.91
CA GLU A 636 7.80 -32.70 -26.16
C GLU A 636 8.49 -31.80 -27.19
N LEU A 637 9.12 -30.72 -26.73
CA LEU A 637 9.84 -29.79 -27.61
C LEU A 637 11.10 -30.44 -28.19
N ILE A 638 11.84 -31.24 -27.41
CA ILE A 638 13.00 -31.99 -27.91
C ILE A 638 12.55 -33.13 -28.82
N ASP A 639 11.59 -33.93 -28.40
CA ASP A 639 11.10 -35.09 -29.16
C ASP A 639 10.46 -34.66 -30.47
N GLY A 640 9.69 -33.57 -30.48
CA GLY A 640 9.14 -32.96 -31.70
C GLY A 640 10.25 -32.59 -32.69
N TYR A 641 11.34 -31.98 -32.22
CA TYR A 641 12.49 -31.65 -33.08
C TYR A 641 13.16 -32.91 -33.63
N LEU A 642 13.44 -33.90 -32.78
CA LEU A 642 14.10 -35.15 -33.18
C LEU A 642 13.25 -35.98 -34.16
N ASN A 643 11.93 -35.90 -34.02
CA ASN A 643 10.96 -36.58 -34.90
C ASN A 643 10.57 -35.76 -36.14
N ASN A 644 11.19 -34.60 -36.38
CA ASN A 644 10.91 -33.70 -37.51
C ASN A 644 9.46 -33.17 -37.57
N ASP A 645 8.86 -32.91 -36.41
CA ASP A 645 7.58 -32.20 -36.31
C ASP A 645 7.73 -30.78 -36.88
N GLN A 646 6.91 -30.45 -37.88
CA GLN A 646 7.07 -29.22 -38.66
C GLN A 646 6.83 -27.96 -37.83
N ASP A 647 5.87 -28.01 -36.91
CA ASP A 647 5.58 -26.90 -36.00
C ASP A 647 6.76 -26.62 -35.07
N THR A 648 7.30 -27.68 -34.45
CA THR A 648 8.46 -27.59 -33.57
C THR A 648 9.69 -27.10 -34.31
N LEU A 649 9.95 -27.58 -35.53
CA LEU A 649 11.04 -27.10 -36.37
C LEU A 649 10.90 -25.59 -36.67
N LYS A 650 9.71 -25.12 -37.04
CA LYS A 650 9.41 -23.70 -37.27
C LYS A 650 9.61 -22.85 -36.02
N ILE A 651 9.29 -23.39 -34.84
CA ILE A 651 9.54 -22.70 -33.57
C ILE A 651 11.05 -22.54 -33.33
N PHE A 652 11.84 -23.60 -33.54
CA PHE A 652 13.31 -23.57 -33.40
C PHE A 652 14.04 -22.77 -34.48
N GLU A 653 13.39 -22.42 -35.58
CA GLU A 653 13.92 -21.44 -36.54
C GLU A 653 13.94 -20.02 -35.98
N LYS A 654 13.11 -19.72 -34.97
CA LYS A 654 13.02 -18.38 -34.39
C LYS A 654 13.60 -18.27 -32.99
N TYR A 655 13.43 -19.30 -32.16
CA TYR A 655 13.66 -19.20 -30.73
C TYR A 655 14.63 -20.25 -30.18
N ASP A 656 15.46 -19.81 -29.23
CA ASP A 656 16.10 -20.69 -28.25
C ASP A 656 15.34 -20.65 -26.92
N PHE A 657 15.33 -21.76 -26.20
CA PHE A 657 14.55 -21.94 -24.98
C PHE A 657 15.43 -22.03 -23.74
N TYR A 658 14.93 -21.43 -22.66
CA TYR A 658 15.56 -21.38 -21.35
C TYR A 658 14.52 -21.86 -20.34
N PHE A 659 14.79 -23.00 -19.72
CA PHE A 659 13.89 -23.64 -18.78
C PHE A 659 14.48 -23.66 -17.37
N LEU A 660 13.71 -23.20 -16.38
CA LEU A 660 14.02 -23.36 -14.96
C LEU A 660 12.88 -24.16 -14.28
N PRO A 661 12.95 -25.50 -14.26
CA PRO A 661 11.83 -26.32 -13.79
C PRO A 661 11.42 -26.06 -12.34
N VAL A 662 12.38 -25.70 -11.48
CA VAL A 662 12.15 -25.43 -10.06
C VAL A 662 12.84 -24.14 -9.64
N VAL A 663 12.08 -23.06 -9.51
CA VAL A 663 12.57 -21.76 -9.02
C VAL A 663 12.87 -21.79 -7.51
N ASN A 664 12.15 -22.61 -6.74
CA ASN A 664 12.29 -22.74 -5.28
C ASN A 664 12.75 -24.15 -4.85
N PRO A 665 14.00 -24.57 -5.14
CA PRO A 665 14.47 -25.91 -4.77
C PRO A 665 14.33 -26.25 -3.28
N ASP A 666 14.66 -25.31 -2.38
CA ASP A 666 14.60 -25.57 -0.94
C ASP A 666 13.18 -25.82 -0.45
N GLY A 667 12.23 -24.97 -0.87
CA GLY A 667 10.83 -25.18 -0.56
C GLY A 667 10.31 -26.48 -1.17
N TYR A 668 10.68 -26.79 -2.42
CA TYR A 668 10.25 -28.01 -3.12
C TYR A 668 10.70 -29.26 -2.37
N VAL A 669 11.99 -29.37 -2.04
CA VAL A 669 12.53 -30.48 -1.22
C VAL A 669 11.83 -30.56 0.14
N HIS A 670 11.59 -29.43 0.79
CA HIS A 670 10.87 -29.42 2.06
C HIS A 670 9.44 -29.97 1.93
N SER A 671 8.73 -29.64 0.85
CA SER A 671 7.38 -30.19 0.60
C SER A 671 7.36 -31.70 0.32
N HIS A 672 8.48 -32.28 -0.11
CA HIS A 672 8.64 -33.74 -0.27
C HIS A 672 9.04 -34.45 1.03
N SER A 673 9.50 -33.71 2.05
CA SER A 673 10.11 -34.31 3.25
C SER A 673 9.15 -35.07 4.16
N SER A 674 7.87 -34.67 4.19
CA SER A 674 6.83 -35.39 4.94
C SER A 674 5.42 -34.97 4.49
N PRO A 675 4.38 -35.78 4.80
CA PRO A 675 3.00 -35.38 4.53
C PRO A 675 2.58 -34.06 5.20
N LEU A 676 3.14 -33.75 6.38
CA LEU A 676 2.88 -32.49 7.11
C LEU A 676 3.36 -31.27 6.34
N GLU A 677 4.49 -31.39 5.66
CA GLU A 677 5.14 -30.28 4.95
C GLU A 677 4.70 -30.16 3.49
N ARG A 678 3.90 -31.10 2.98
CA ARG A 678 3.45 -31.16 1.58
C ARG A 678 2.80 -29.87 1.06
N LEU A 679 2.21 -29.10 1.96
CA LEU A 679 1.51 -27.85 1.64
C LEU A 679 2.38 -26.60 1.82
N TRP A 680 3.69 -26.76 2.04
CA TRP A 680 4.63 -25.65 2.15
C TRP A 680 4.69 -24.83 0.84
N ARG A 681 4.59 -23.50 0.95
CA ARG A 681 4.53 -22.59 -0.20
C ARG A 681 5.84 -21.82 -0.44
N LYS A 682 6.40 -21.25 0.62
CA LYS A 682 7.46 -20.23 0.60
C LYS A 682 8.86 -20.82 0.34
N ASN A 683 9.90 -19.99 0.27
CA ASN A 683 11.28 -20.49 0.40
C ASN A 683 11.59 -20.94 1.84
N ARG A 684 12.86 -21.26 2.15
CA ARG A 684 13.29 -21.81 3.45
C ARG A 684 14.20 -20.90 4.26
N LYS A 685 14.33 -19.63 3.89
CA LYS A 685 15.13 -18.65 4.64
C LYS A 685 14.52 -18.38 6.03
N PRO A 686 15.24 -18.64 7.15
CA PRO A 686 14.83 -18.21 8.47
C PRO A 686 14.73 -16.68 8.56
N ILE A 687 13.66 -16.17 9.19
CA ILE A 687 13.45 -14.73 9.33
C ILE A 687 13.98 -14.25 10.68
N ALA A 688 14.93 -13.31 10.65
CA ALA A 688 15.55 -12.78 11.86
C ALA A 688 14.51 -12.19 12.82
N GLY A 689 14.51 -12.66 14.07
CA GLY A 689 13.56 -12.19 15.10
C GLY A 689 12.16 -12.80 15.01
N SER A 690 11.94 -13.83 14.17
CA SER A 690 10.69 -14.60 14.08
C SER A 690 10.95 -16.10 14.23
N THR A 691 9.96 -16.85 14.72
CA THR A 691 9.95 -18.32 14.66
C THR A 691 9.49 -18.83 13.30
N CYS A 692 8.94 -17.96 12.44
CA CYS A 692 8.43 -18.32 11.13
C CYS A 692 9.54 -18.31 10.08
N VAL A 693 9.41 -19.21 9.11
CA VAL A 693 10.40 -19.44 8.05
C VAL A 693 9.80 -19.07 6.69
N GLY A 694 10.63 -18.50 5.83
CA GLY A 694 10.37 -18.34 4.42
C GLY A 694 9.67 -17.04 4.02
N VAL A 695 9.89 -16.68 2.76
CA VAL A 695 9.30 -15.55 2.03
C VAL A 695 8.56 -16.09 0.81
N ASP A 696 7.44 -15.47 0.45
CA ASP A 696 6.76 -15.73 -0.82
C ASP A 696 7.60 -15.13 -1.97
N LEU A 697 8.27 -16.00 -2.73
CA LEU A 697 9.14 -15.59 -3.83
C LEU A 697 8.37 -14.82 -4.91
N ASN A 698 7.10 -15.13 -5.15
CA ASN A 698 6.25 -14.42 -6.10
C ASN A 698 5.61 -13.16 -5.50
N ARG A 699 6.16 -12.66 -4.39
CA ARG A 699 5.95 -11.31 -3.84
C ARG A 699 7.26 -10.55 -3.65
N ASN A 700 8.39 -11.12 -4.06
CA ASN A 700 9.72 -10.60 -3.76
C ASN A 700 10.39 -9.83 -4.92
N PHE A 701 9.83 -9.81 -6.13
CA PHE A 701 10.48 -9.14 -7.26
C PHE A 701 10.43 -7.62 -7.17
N ASN A 702 11.44 -6.94 -7.72
CA ASN A 702 11.63 -5.48 -7.66
C ASN A 702 10.74 -4.67 -8.62
N HIS A 703 9.47 -5.03 -8.76
CA HIS A 703 8.49 -4.25 -9.50
C HIS A 703 7.24 -4.03 -8.67
N MET A 704 7.00 -2.77 -8.29
CA MET A 704 5.89 -2.36 -7.41
C MET A 704 5.87 -3.12 -6.07
N TRP A 705 7.04 -3.59 -5.61
CA TRP A 705 7.18 -4.42 -4.42
C TRP A 705 6.59 -3.75 -3.17
N GLY A 706 5.85 -4.50 -2.36
CA GLY A 706 5.33 -4.00 -1.08
C GLY A 706 4.08 -3.12 -1.17
N GLU A 707 3.56 -2.85 -2.38
CA GLU A 707 2.44 -1.92 -2.60
C GLU A 707 1.06 -2.56 -2.32
N PHE A 708 0.82 -3.77 -2.84
CA PHE A 708 -0.48 -4.46 -2.76
C PHE A 708 -0.35 -5.98 -2.68
N GLY A 709 -1.30 -6.66 -2.04
CA GLY A 709 -1.41 -8.13 -2.08
C GLY A 709 -0.23 -8.89 -1.48
N CYS A 710 0.53 -8.24 -0.60
CA CYS A 710 1.66 -8.76 0.16
C CYS A 710 1.53 -8.44 1.64
N SER A 711 2.00 -9.33 2.51
CA SER A 711 1.98 -9.16 3.96
C SER A 711 3.37 -8.79 4.49
N LEU A 712 3.42 -7.97 5.54
CA LEU A 712 4.65 -7.69 6.30
C LEU A 712 4.83 -8.63 7.50
N ASN A 713 3.85 -9.49 7.78
CA ASN A 713 3.95 -10.50 8.83
C ASN A 713 4.80 -11.69 8.34
N PRO A 714 5.95 -12.01 8.98
CA PRO A 714 6.80 -13.14 8.60
C PRO A 714 6.10 -14.51 8.55
N CYS A 715 5.02 -14.66 9.32
CA CYS A 715 4.26 -15.91 9.38
C CYS A 715 3.20 -16.03 8.28
N SER A 716 2.89 -14.94 7.57
CA SER A 716 1.94 -14.97 6.46
C SER A 716 2.47 -15.81 5.30
N GLN A 717 1.57 -16.51 4.61
CA GLN A 717 1.86 -17.23 3.36
C GLN A 717 2.22 -16.29 2.20
N THR A 718 1.85 -15.01 2.32
CA THR A 718 2.16 -13.95 1.33
C THR A 718 3.18 -12.93 1.85
N PHE A 719 4.01 -13.33 2.83
CA PHE A 719 5.08 -12.48 3.34
C PHE A 719 6.04 -12.10 2.21
N CYS A 720 6.19 -10.81 1.90
CA CYS A 720 6.96 -10.34 0.72
C CYS A 720 8.47 -10.19 0.95
N GLY A 721 8.94 -10.44 2.17
CA GLY A 721 10.35 -10.31 2.55
C GLY A 721 10.68 -8.94 3.14
N THR A 722 11.97 -8.71 3.41
CA THR A 722 12.48 -7.48 4.03
C THR A 722 12.72 -6.35 3.03
N GLY A 723 12.67 -6.66 1.75
CA GLY A 723 12.91 -5.73 0.64
C GLY A 723 12.73 -6.44 -0.70
N PRO A 724 12.68 -5.68 -1.81
CA PRO A 724 12.68 -6.28 -3.14
C PRO A 724 13.97 -7.05 -3.38
N LEU A 725 13.86 -8.24 -3.98
CA LEU A 725 14.96 -9.18 -4.25
C LEU A 725 15.79 -9.51 -3.00
N SER A 726 15.15 -9.54 -1.82
CA SER A 726 15.80 -9.98 -0.57
C SER A 726 16.11 -11.48 -0.56
N GLU A 727 15.43 -12.25 -1.41
CA GLU A 727 15.57 -13.70 -1.51
C GLU A 727 16.51 -14.08 -2.64
N ILE A 728 17.47 -14.94 -2.34
CA ILE A 728 18.55 -15.26 -3.27
C ILE A 728 18.03 -15.97 -4.51
N GLU A 729 16.96 -16.76 -4.38
CA GLU A 729 16.33 -17.47 -5.51
C GLU A 729 15.74 -16.48 -6.53
N ALA A 730 14.97 -15.49 -6.04
CA ALA A 730 14.41 -14.43 -6.88
C ALA A 730 15.51 -13.54 -7.48
N LYS A 731 16.57 -13.28 -6.70
CA LYS A 731 17.72 -12.51 -7.15
C LYS A 731 18.50 -13.21 -8.27
N ASN A 732 18.78 -14.51 -8.14
CA ASN A 732 19.49 -15.30 -9.15
C ASN A 732 18.73 -15.28 -10.49
N LEU A 733 17.40 -15.46 -10.45
CA LEU A 733 16.54 -15.37 -11.63
C LEU A 733 16.61 -13.98 -12.27
N ASN A 734 16.46 -12.92 -11.46
CA ASN A 734 16.52 -11.54 -11.92
C ASN A 734 17.86 -11.24 -12.61
N ASP A 735 18.96 -11.53 -11.93
CA ASP A 735 20.31 -11.21 -12.39
C ASP A 735 20.62 -11.94 -13.70
N TYR A 736 20.17 -13.19 -13.83
CA TYR A 736 20.40 -13.99 -15.02
C TYR A 736 19.67 -13.45 -16.25
N ILE A 737 18.38 -13.19 -16.16
CA ILE A 737 17.58 -12.65 -17.28
C ILE A 737 18.05 -11.24 -17.66
N MET A 738 18.31 -10.39 -16.68
CA MET A 738 18.82 -9.04 -16.92
C MET A 738 20.23 -9.07 -17.55
N GLY A 739 21.10 -9.96 -17.06
CA GLY A 739 22.47 -10.12 -17.57
C GLY A 739 22.53 -10.62 -19.02
N LEU A 740 21.52 -11.37 -19.46
CA LEU A 740 21.38 -11.80 -20.85
C LEU A 740 20.77 -10.73 -21.77
N GLY A 741 20.26 -9.62 -21.25
CA GLY A 741 19.70 -8.51 -22.04
C GLY A 741 18.18 -8.32 -21.92
N GLY A 742 17.50 -9.07 -21.05
CA GLY A 742 16.06 -8.90 -20.79
C GLY A 742 15.22 -8.97 -22.07
N GLY A 743 14.26 -8.04 -22.22
CA GLY A 743 13.31 -7.99 -23.34
C GLY A 743 13.92 -7.66 -24.70
N SER A 744 15.20 -7.26 -24.76
CA SER A 744 15.90 -7.17 -26.06
C SER A 744 16.14 -8.56 -26.66
N ILE A 745 16.25 -9.58 -25.80
CA ILE A 745 16.61 -10.95 -26.14
C ILE A 745 15.47 -11.93 -25.91
N PHE A 746 14.72 -11.78 -24.80
CA PHE A 746 13.57 -12.61 -24.49
C PHE A 746 12.29 -11.98 -25.05
N ASP A 747 11.62 -12.69 -25.95
CA ASP A 747 10.32 -12.25 -26.48
C ASP A 747 9.16 -12.77 -25.62
N VAL A 748 9.34 -13.93 -24.97
CA VAL A 748 8.32 -14.61 -24.17
C VAL A 748 8.86 -14.98 -22.78
N PHE A 749 8.07 -14.74 -21.73
CA PHE A 749 8.29 -15.21 -20.36
C PHE A 749 7.03 -15.89 -19.85
N ILE A 750 7.14 -17.16 -19.44
CA ILE A 750 6.04 -17.93 -18.86
C ILE A 750 6.48 -18.46 -17.50
N THR A 751 5.64 -18.26 -16.49
CA THR A 751 5.82 -18.84 -15.15
C THR A 751 4.61 -19.71 -14.81
N MET A 752 4.85 -20.99 -14.56
CA MET A 752 3.83 -22.00 -14.29
C MET A 752 3.58 -22.15 -12.80
N HIS A 753 2.30 -22.14 -12.45
CA HIS A 753 1.74 -22.26 -11.11
C HIS A 753 0.63 -23.30 -11.08
N SER A 754 0.12 -23.61 -9.90
CA SER A 754 -1.18 -24.28 -9.77
C SER A 754 -1.88 -23.76 -8.51
N TYR A 755 -3.21 -23.75 -8.43
CA TYR A 755 -4.19 -24.23 -9.39
C TYR A 755 -5.23 -23.13 -9.62
N SER A 756 -5.97 -23.21 -10.72
CA SER A 756 -7.25 -22.51 -10.97
C SER A 756 -7.68 -22.57 -12.44
N GLN A 757 -6.85 -23.13 -13.33
CA GLN A 757 -7.04 -23.10 -14.79
C GLN A 757 -7.18 -21.66 -15.34
N LEU A 758 -6.13 -20.86 -15.12
CA LEU A 758 -6.05 -19.46 -15.56
C LEU A 758 -4.84 -19.24 -16.44
N TRP A 759 -4.99 -18.44 -17.50
CA TRP A 759 -3.92 -17.98 -18.37
C TRP A 759 -3.79 -16.46 -18.24
N MET A 760 -2.98 -16.02 -17.28
CA MET A 760 -2.97 -14.64 -16.82
C MET A 760 -1.89 -13.80 -17.49
N SER A 761 -2.27 -12.63 -18.00
CA SER A 761 -1.33 -11.60 -18.47
C SER A 761 -1.11 -10.51 -17.42
N PRO A 762 -0.07 -9.66 -17.56
CA PRO A 762 0.08 -8.44 -16.78
C PRO A 762 -1.12 -7.48 -16.98
N TRP A 763 -1.43 -6.61 -16.02
CA TRP A 763 -0.78 -6.45 -14.72
C TRP A 763 -1.54 -7.18 -13.59
N GLY A 764 -0.81 -7.53 -12.54
CA GLY A 764 -1.36 -7.94 -11.25
C GLY A 764 -1.44 -6.78 -10.25
N TYR A 765 -0.46 -5.88 -10.22
CA TYR A 765 -0.40 -4.83 -9.19
C TYR A 765 -1.41 -3.69 -9.41
N THR A 766 -1.94 -3.54 -10.64
CA THR A 766 -2.91 -2.51 -11.01
C THR A 766 -4.02 -3.10 -11.89
N VAL A 767 -5.15 -2.39 -11.94
CA VAL A 767 -6.27 -2.65 -12.87
C VAL A 767 -6.09 -1.93 -14.21
N ASP A 768 -5.01 -1.16 -14.37
CA ASP A 768 -4.64 -0.63 -15.68
C ASP A 768 -4.20 -1.78 -16.58
N ILE A 769 -4.35 -1.61 -17.89
CA ILE A 769 -3.95 -2.60 -18.90
C ILE A 769 -2.63 -2.16 -19.57
N PRO A 770 -1.74 -3.11 -19.93
CA PRO A 770 -0.53 -2.78 -20.68
C PRO A 770 -0.87 -2.32 -22.10
N GLU A 771 0.01 -1.54 -22.74
CA GLU A 771 -0.20 -1.00 -24.10
C GLU A 771 -0.42 -2.10 -25.15
N ASP A 772 0.28 -3.23 -25.01
CA ASP A 772 0.17 -4.39 -25.88
C ASP A 772 -0.80 -5.45 -25.34
N HIS A 773 -1.82 -5.02 -24.59
CA HIS A 773 -2.86 -5.88 -24.03
C HIS A 773 -3.54 -6.75 -25.08
N ASP A 774 -3.94 -6.18 -26.22
CA ASP A 774 -4.65 -6.92 -27.26
C ASP A 774 -3.80 -8.07 -27.84
N ASP A 775 -2.50 -7.82 -28.04
CA ASP A 775 -1.54 -8.85 -28.47
C ASP A 775 -1.42 -9.99 -27.45
N LEU A 776 -1.43 -9.65 -26.14
CA LEU A 776 -1.37 -10.63 -25.05
C LEU A 776 -2.65 -11.47 -24.94
N ILE A 777 -3.82 -10.84 -25.07
CA ILE A 777 -5.09 -11.54 -24.96
C ILE A 777 -5.35 -12.42 -26.17
N GLU A 778 -5.02 -11.95 -27.38
CA GLU A 778 -5.14 -12.76 -28.59
C GLU A 778 -4.29 -14.03 -28.51
N ALA A 779 -3.01 -13.90 -28.21
CA ALA A 779 -2.10 -15.03 -28.08
C ALA A 779 -2.51 -15.98 -26.94
N GLY A 780 -2.96 -15.45 -25.80
CA GLY A 780 -3.48 -16.25 -24.70
C GLY A 780 -4.77 -17.01 -25.03
N ASN A 781 -5.68 -16.40 -25.80
CA ASN A 781 -6.92 -17.07 -26.25
C ASN A 781 -6.64 -18.19 -27.24
N ILE A 782 -5.67 -18.00 -28.14
CA ILE A 782 -5.21 -19.07 -29.04
C ILE A 782 -4.65 -20.24 -28.24
N ALA A 783 -3.84 -19.95 -27.22
CA ALA A 783 -3.31 -20.97 -26.33
C ALA A 783 -4.43 -21.73 -25.60
N ALA A 784 -5.38 -21.01 -25.01
CA ALA A 784 -6.49 -21.61 -24.27
C ALA A 784 -7.43 -22.43 -25.17
N ALA A 785 -7.64 -22.02 -26.42
CA ALA A 785 -8.43 -22.79 -27.39
C ALA A 785 -7.75 -24.11 -27.77
N ALA A 786 -6.46 -24.07 -28.13
CA ALA A 786 -5.71 -25.27 -28.46
C ALA A 786 -5.59 -26.23 -27.26
N LEU A 787 -5.43 -25.70 -26.05
CA LEU A 787 -5.47 -26.47 -24.81
C LEU A 787 -6.84 -27.16 -24.62
N PHE A 788 -7.93 -26.42 -24.82
CA PHE A 788 -9.29 -26.95 -24.70
C PHE A 788 -9.55 -28.11 -25.66
N ASP A 789 -9.02 -28.06 -26.89
CA ASP A 789 -9.24 -29.09 -27.91
C ASP A 789 -8.63 -30.46 -27.55
N VAL A 790 -7.67 -30.53 -26.61
CA VAL A 790 -7.05 -31.80 -26.19
C VAL A 790 -7.96 -32.59 -25.26
N HIS A 791 -8.37 -31.99 -24.15
CA HIS A 791 -9.08 -32.69 -23.05
C HIS A 791 -10.40 -32.01 -22.63
N GLY A 792 -10.80 -30.92 -23.30
CA GLY A 792 -11.98 -30.13 -22.94
C GLY A 792 -11.79 -29.22 -21.72
N THR A 793 -10.55 -29.03 -21.27
CA THR A 793 -10.25 -28.23 -20.07
C THR A 793 -10.37 -26.75 -20.37
N VAL A 794 -11.23 -26.06 -19.63
CA VAL A 794 -11.50 -24.63 -19.87
C VAL A 794 -10.55 -23.77 -19.04
N TYR A 795 -9.78 -22.90 -19.70
CA TYR A 795 -8.94 -21.88 -19.07
C TYR A 795 -9.55 -20.48 -19.23
N THR A 796 -9.45 -19.65 -18.19
CA THR A 796 -9.83 -18.24 -18.29
C THR A 796 -8.62 -17.38 -18.62
N VAL A 797 -8.69 -16.60 -19.69
CA VAL A 797 -7.62 -15.71 -20.16
C VAL A 797 -7.92 -14.27 -19.74
N GLY A 798 -6.90 -13.54 -19.26
CA GLY A 798 -7.07 -12.13 -18.92
C GLY A 798 -5.97 -11.55 -18.03
N PRO A 799 -5.99 -10.24 -17.76
CA PRO A 799 -5.05 -9.63 -16.82
C PRO A 799 -5.25 -10.20 -15.41
N ALA A 800 -4.16 -10.52 -14.72
CA ALA A 800 -4.20 -11.14 -13.40
C ALA A 800 -5.07 -10.37 -12.39
N SER A 801 -5.01 -9.04 -12.39
CA SER A 801 -5.84 -8.19 -11.51
C SER A 801 -7.35 -8.28 -11.79
N HIS A 802 -7.74 -8.69 -12.99
CA HIS A 802 -9.13 -8.75 -13.43
C HIS A 802 -9.74 -10.14 -13.24
N ILE A 803 -8.96 -11.20 -13.45
CA ILE A 803 -9.47 -12.58 -13.42
C ILE A 803 -9.10 -13.33 -12.14
N LEU A 804 -8.15 -12.82 -11.35
CA LEU A 804 -7.74 -13.40 -10.08
C LEU A 804 -7.87 -12.36 -8.94
N TYR A 805 -6.81 -11.61 -8.62
CA TYR A 805 -6.80 -10.51 -7.65
C TYR A 805 -5.56 -9.61 -7.82
N THR A 806 -5.52 -8.48 -7.11
CA THR A 806 -4.38 -7.56 -7.17
C THR A 806 -3.20 -8.06 -6.34
N SER A 807 -2.04 -8.21 -6.97
CA SER A 807 -0.80 -8.72 -6.36
C SER A 807 0.41 -7.91 -6.82
N SER A 808 1.33 -7.57 -5.91
CA SER A 808 2.56 -6.85 -6.24
C SER A 808 3.82 -7.69 -5.98
N GLY A 809 4.95 -7.30 -6.59
CA GLY A 809 6.22 -8.03 -6.45
C GLY A 809 6.24 -9.41 -7.12
N THR A 810 5.36 -9.65 -8.11
CA THR A 810 5.30 -10.93 -8.85
C THR A 810 6.35 -11.01 -9.95
N SER A 811 6.83 -12.21 -10.28
CA SER A 811 7.76 -12.46 -11.40
C SER A 811 7.18 -11.99 -12.73
N ARG A 812 5.89 -12.24 -12.99
CA ARG A 812 5.18 -11.81 -14.20
C ARG A 812 5.23 -10.29 -14.40
N ASP A 813 4.78 -9.53 -13.41
CA ASP A 813 4.78 -8.07 -13.52
C ASP A 813 6.21 -7.51 -13.58
N TRP A 814 7.18 -8.14 -12.91
CA TRP A 814 8.59 -7.79 -13.06
C TRP A 814 9.09 -8.01 -14.49
N ALA A 815 8.91 -9.20 -15.07
CA ALA A 815 9.35 -9.56 -16.42
C ALA A 815 8.82 -8.59 -17.49
N LYS A 816 7.57 -8.13 -17.32
CA LYS A 816 6.95 -7.12 -18.18
C LYS A 816 7.46 -5.70 -17.91
N GLY A 817 7.58 -5.33 -16.63
CA GLY A 817 7.82 -3.96 -16.20
C GLY A 817 9.27 -3.52 -16.26
N ILE A 818 10.21 -4.42 -15.95
CA ILE A 818 11.64 -4.10 -15.79
C ILE A 818 12.47 -4.60 -16.96
N PRO A 819 12.58 -5.92 -17.27
CA PRO A 819 13.25 -6.37 -18.47
C PRO A 819 12.55 -5.96 -19.77
N LYS A 820 11.26 -5.56 -19.71
CA LYS A 820 10.43 -5.20 -20.87
C LYS A 820 10.18 -6.37 -21.85
N ILE A 821 10.03 -7.60 -21.32
CA ILE A 821 9.63 -8.75 -22.15
C ILE A 821 8.19 -8.54 -22.62
N LYS A 822 7.93 -8.80 -23.91
CA LYS A 822 6.65 -8.49 -24.53
C LYS A 822 5.55 -9.46 -24.10
N TYR A 823 5.68 -10.74 -24.47
CA TYR A 823 4.66 -11.75 -24.19
C TYR A 823 4.94 -12.38 -22.83
N VAL A 824 4.13 -12.05 -21.83
CA VAL A 824 4.39 -12.46 -20.45
C VAL A 824 3.14 -13.10 -19.87
N TYR A 825 3.26 -14.31 -19.32
CA TYR A 825 2.12 -15.05 -18.78
C TYR A 825 2.43 -15.76 -17.45
N THR A 826 1.45 -15.77 -16.56
CA THR A 826 1.36 -16.71 -15.44
C THR A 826 0.29 -17.73 -15.78
N ILE A 827 0.61 -19.02 -15.74
CA ILE A 827 -0.35 -20.09 -16.00
C ILE A 827 -0.67 -20.79 -14.68
N GLU A 828 -1.92 -20.70 -14.21
CA GLU A 828 -2.43 -21.51 -13.10
C GLU A 828 -2.99 -22.80 -13.68
N LEU A 829 -2.30 -23.91 -13.48
CA LEU A 829 -2.63 -25.21 -14.07
C LEU A 829 -3.87 -25.85 -13.42
N ARG A 830 -4.14 -27.12 -13.75
CA ARG A 830 -5.22 -27.91 -13.14
C ARG A 830 -5.08 -27.96 -11.61
N ASP A 831 -6.18 -28.08 -10.87
CA ASP A 831 -7.58 -28.08 -11.30
C ASP A 831 -8.32 -26.81 -10.84
N ARG A 832 -9.64 -26.88 -10.60
CA ARG A 832 -10.45 -25.77 -10.05
C ARG A 832 -10.77 -25.94 -8.56
N GLY A 833 -9.97 -26.74 -7.85
CA GLY A 833 -10.07 -26.96 -6.42
C GLY A 833 -10.69 -28.31 -6.01
N THR A 834 -10.85 -29.27 -6.92
CA THR A 834 -11.28 -30.63 -6.56
C THR A 834 -10.18 -31.32 -5.77
N HIS A 835 -8.96 -31.28 -6.29
CA HIS A 835 -7.75 -31.78 -5.64
C HIS A 835 -6.82 -30.63 -5.23
N GLY A 836 -6.92 -29.48 -5.89
CA GLY A 836 -6.08 -28.32 -5.62
C GLY A 836 -4.60 -28.68 -5.78
N PHE A 837 -3.81 -28.51 -4.71
CA PHE A 837 -2.38 -28.83 -4.73
C PHE A 837 -2.07 -30.33 -4.67
N LEU A 838 -3.05 -31.18 -4.34
CA LEU A 838 -2.91 -32.64 -4.23
C LEU A 838 -3.42 -33.33 -5.50
N LEU A 839 -3.15 -32.74 -6.67
CA LEU A 839 -3.58 -33.27 -7.95
C LEU A 839 -3.02 -34.70 -8.15
N PRO A 840 -3.85 -35.71 -8.50
CA PRO A 840 -3.39 -37.08 -8.61
C PRO A 840 -2.31 -37.25 -9.69
N PRO A 841 -1.34 -38.17 -9.51
CA PRO A 841 -0.29 -38.42 -10.49
C PRO A 841 -0.80 -38.72 -11.91
N GLU A 842 -1.95 -39.38 -12.03
CA GLU A 842 -2.57 -39.74 -13.31
C GLU A 842 -3.03 -38.50 -14.10
N GLN A 843 -3.10 -37.33 -13.46
CA GLN A 843 -3.43 -36.06 -14.09
C GLN A 843 -2.19 -35.26 -14.54
N ILE A 844 -0.96 -35.72 -14.23
CA ILE A 844 0.28 -35.05 -14.67
C ILE A 844 0.34 -35.03 -16.20
N LEU A 845 0.23 -36.20 -16.82
CA LEU A 845 0.33 -36.34 -18.27
C LEU A 845 -0.78 -35.55 -19.01
N PRO A 846 -2.08 -35.69 -18.68
CA PRO A 846 -3.13 -34.87 -19.28
C PRO A 846 -2.91 -33.36 -19.13
N THR A 847 -2.37 -32.91 -17.99
CA THR A 847 -2.05 -31.48 -17.77
C THR A 847 -0.90 -31.03 -18.66
N GLY A 848 0.12 -31.89 -18.83
CA GLY A 848 1.24 -31.66 -19.74
C GLY A 848 0.79 -31.54 -21.19
N GLU A 849 0.04 -32.52 -21.69
CA GLU A 849 -0.44 -32.61 -23.08
C GLU A 849 -1.22 -31.36 -23.50
N GLU A 850 -2.22 -30.96 -22.70
CA GLU A 850 -3.05 -29.79 -23.03
C GLU A 850 -2.27 -28.48 -22.93
N THR A 851 -1.39 -28.35 -21.92
CA THR A 851 -0.59 -27.14 -21.75
C THR A 851 0.41 -26.98 -22.89
N TRP A 852 1.05 -28.06 -23.32
CA TRP A 852 1.96 -28.06 -24.48
C TRP A 852 1.23 -27.67 -25.77
N ALA A 853 0.04 -28.22 -26.02
CA ALA A 853 -0.76 -27.85 -27.20
C ALA A 853 -1.04 -26.33 -27.22
N GLY A 854 -1.42 -25.76 -26.07
CA GLY A 854 -1.61 -24.32 -25.91
C GLY A 854 -0.35 -23.50 -26.16
N LEU A 855 0.77 -23.90 -25.56
CA LEU A 855 2.08 -23.23 -25.73
C LEU A 855 2.55 -23.25 -27.18
N LYS A 856 2.49 -24.41 -27.84
CA LYS A 856 2.90 -24.59 -29.24
C LYS A 856 2.08 -23.68 -30.16
N ALA A 857 0.75 -23.67 -30.02
CA ALA A 857 -0.12 -22.80 -30.81
C ALA A 857 0.19 -21.30 -30.59
N MET A 858 0.42 -20.90 -29.34
CA MET A 858 0.79 -19.53 -29.00
C MET A 858 2.11 -19.10 -29.65
N PHE A 859 3.15 -19.95 -29.60
CA PHE A 859 4.44 -19.64 -30.21
C PHE A 859 4.34 -19.49 -31.73
N LEU A 860 3.63 -20.39 -32.41
CA LEU A 860 3.41 -20.29 -33.85
C LEU A 860 2.68 -19.00 -34.23
N HIS A 861 1.64 -18.63 -33.49
CA HIS A 861 0.93 -17.38 -33.70
C HIS A 861 1.83 -16.15 -33.52
N ILE A 862 2.65 -16.13 -32.45
CA ILE A 862 3.60 -15.04 -32.20
C ILE A 862 4.58 -14.89 -33.38
N ILE A 863 5.12 -16.00 -33.90
CA ILE A 863 6.04 -16.03 -35.04
C ILE A 863 5.37 -15.42 -36.28
N GLU A 864 4.16 -15.87 -36.61
CA GLU A 864 3.40 -15.37 -37.76
C GLU A 864 3.11 -13.86 -37.66
N LYS A 865 2.68 -13.41 -36.48
CA LYS A 865 2.37 -11.99 -36.24
C LYS A 865 3.60 -11.10 -36.31
N GLN A 866 4.78 -11.60 -35.93
CA GLN A 866 6.04 -10.88 -36.10
C GLN A 866 6.49 -10.83 -37.57
N GLY A 867 6.29 -11.91 -38.33
CA GLY A 867 6.63 -11.97 -39.75
C GLY A 867 5.80 -11.04 -40.64
N ASN A 868 4.57 -10.72 -40.26
CA ASN A 868 3.70 -9.79 -41.00
C ASN A 868 3.97 -8.30 -40.74
N LYS A 869 4.91 -7.96 -39.83
CA LYS A 869 5.28 -6.57 -39.50
C LYS A 869 6.60 -6.11 -40.13
N SER A 870 7.33 -7.02 -40.79
CA SER A 870 8.50 -6.74 -41.65
C SER A 870 8.07 -6.59 -43.10
#